data_AF-S9U4S1-F1
#
_entry.id   AF-S9U4S1-F1
#
_cell.length_a   1.000
_cell.length_b   1.000
_cell.length_c   1.000
_cell.angle_alpha   90.00
_cell.angle_beta   90.00
_cell.angle_gamma   90.00
#
_symmetry.space_group_name_H-M   'P 1'
#
loop_
_entity.id
_entity.type
_entity.pdbx_description
1 polymer ?
#
loop_
_entity_poly.entity_id
_entity_poly.type
_entity_poly.pdbx_seq_one_letter_code
_entity_poly.pdbx_strand_id
1 'polypeptide(L)'
;MLYELSSLFSPDGNGLAFLANVVYKYGRPYTVADEVMKSFMVLVDALEDLLVEVQPARLLASADLYIQLLHFLALIKILEPNKWYTNNNNSPSNRSDYSHPIGINLTSAHKQTGAHLVDHMMELLLRRDPAGAPNPLLASCSVAQLIDLLGGFAALMPDGRPNGAITRAILEVLEANWSRQNSVVQSVEEMERIERLYFTLSASDVRHDGLLASLLDEACDGAAAAKEELAPGSHPPLRLSDALRAAAAARRRGPFFFSAVARDARAAVKRCAVAMWESSFAAAKAAGSRALVQALAESGMELLLACPDREQAARTALRVGLHGEALQGIPFCEVLAERVVEEAQGRDPIQLSRLLKDTQPQLAHARPRTEESYVRLFKGQRVHPIRTFLASLEYVNDMDHLFLLHSSILDRGVHELISVLRRLRTGKDTLLLTTAGLKAIQAKAAYGASAKQRKACERALEMLSFEMEQGRVVLLTCVDEILLHDAGVYCDEDLLMWSVAAYLAREMPLVKVHALVSPSSPAARPHHLLKGPHSTMRRSSDLYNKDMPLLSALRSRELRAATHLVSMRGRVRDRPNVCTMSTPRGRTSSTGATRRCLTSITLQRAIWRRASVAGHSRRTRVAWVFTTPEHPQVPYTPHPLVVKYLKK
;
A
#
# COMPACT_ATOMS: atom_id res chain seq x y z
N MET A 1 18.36 0.03 18.36
CA MET A 1 18.34 1.43 17.89
C MET A 1 17.61 1.57 16.56
N LEU A 2 18.11 0.99 15.46
CA LEU A 2 17.49 1.15 14.13
C LEU A 2 16.02 0.69 14.07
N TYR A 3 15.69 -0.43 14.72
CA TYR A 3 14.32 -0.93 14.84
C TYR A 3 13.33 0.14 15.37
N GLU A 4 13.68 0.80 16.48
CA GLU A 4 12.84 1.86 17.07
C GLU A 4 12.69 3.07 16.14
N LEU A 5 13.78 3.46 15.45
CA LEU A 5 13.77 4.56 14.50
C LEU A 5 12.93 4.25 13.25
N SER A 6 12.97 2.99 12.79
CA SER A 6 12.18 2.51 11.65
C SER A 6 10.67 2.69 11.87
N SER A 7 10.20 2.67 13.12
CA SER A 7 8.77 2.85 13.46
C SER A 7 8.19 4.21 13.03
N LEU A 8 9.04 5.20 12.74
CA LEU A 8 8.64 6.53 12.27
C LEU A 8 8.30 6.58 10.78
N PHE A 9 8.59 5.51 10.04
CA PHE A 9 8.49 5.46 8.59
C PHE A 9 7.51 4.37 8.15
N SER A 10 6.97 4.53 6.95
CA SER A 10 6.13 3.51 6.30
C SER A 10 6.71 3.15 4.93
N PRO A 11 6.58 1.90 4.47
CA PRO A 11 7.03 1.48 3.13
C PRO A 11 6.46 2.35 2.01
N ASP A 12 5.17 2.68 2.10
CA ASP A 12 4.45 3.53 1.13
C ASP A 12 4.77 5.04 1.27
N GLY A 13 5.54 5.42 2.29
CA GLY A 13 5.87 6.82 2.60
C GLY A 13 6.96 7.40 1.70
N ASN A 14 7.27 8.69 1.88
CA ASN A 14 8.34 9.38 1.16
C ASN A 14 9.70 9.35 1.91
N GLY A 15 9.89 8.41 2.83
CA GLY A 15 11.13 8.30 3.63
C GLY A 15 11.30 9.47 4.59
N LEU A 16 12.42 10.21 4.50
CA LEU A 16 12.76 11.34 5.37
C LEU A 16 11.95 12.63 5.11
N ALA A 17 10.68 12.52 4.69
CA ALA A 17 9.82 13.64 4.33
C ALA A 17 9.27 14.43 5.55
N PHE A 18 10.16 15.00 6.36
CA PHE A 18 9.83 15.85 7.51
C PHE A 18 9.65 17.31 7.08
N LEU A 19 8.59 17.60 6.31
CA LEU A 19 8.33 18.93 5.76
C LEU A 19 7.67 19.85 6.81
N ALA A 20 8.38 20.89 7.24
CA ALA A 20 7.92 21.80 8.30
C ALA A 20 7.19 23.03 7.77
N ASN A 21 7.73 23.66 6.72
CA ASN A 21 7.21 24.93 6.20
C ASN A 21 6.89 24.84 4.72
N VAL A 22 5.90 25.61 4.28
CA VAL A 22 5.58 25.85 2.86
C VAL A 22 5.81 27.33 2.58
N VAL A 23 6.67 27.64 1.60
CA VAL A 23 7.06 29.01 1.26
C VAL A 23 6.50 29.39 -0.10
N TYR A 24 5.71 30.48 -0.13
CA TYR A 24 5.09 31.06 -1.33
C TYR A 24 5.81 32.35 -1.74
N LYS A 25 7.11 32.25 -2.06
CA LYS A 25 7.90 33.41 -2.51
C LYS A 25 7.87 33.58 -4.04
N TYR A 26 7.90 32.46 -4.76
CA TYR A 26 7.84 32.39 -6.22
C TYR A 26 6.52 31.70 -6.59
N GLY A 27 5.96 31.93 -7.78
CA GLY A 27 4.58 31.55 -8.12
C GLY A 27 4.16 30.12 -7.74
N ARG A 28 5.09 29.15 -7.76
CA ARG A 28 4.88 27.81 -7.18
C ARG A 28 5.50 27.72 -5.78
N PRO A 29 4.78 27.16 -4.79
CA PRO A 29 5.33 26.96 -3.46
C PRO A 29 6.45 25.93 -3.44
N TYR A 30 7.39 26.09 -2.52
CA TYR A 30 8.37 25.07 -2.17
C TYR A 30 8.32 24.79 -0.67
N THR A 31 8.57 23.55 -0.26
CA THR A 31 8.56 23.17 1.16
C THR A 31 9.94 23.36 1.80
N VAL A 32 10.07 23.34 3.11
CA VAL A 32 11.39 23.35 3.77
C VAL A 32 11.34 22.28 4.84
N ALA A 33 12.34 21.40 4.83
CA ALA A 33 12.45 20.30 5.78
C ALA A 33 12.80 20.81 7.18
N ASP A 34 12.39 20.05 8.20
CA ASP A 34 12.75 20.26 9.59
C ASP A 34 14.18 19.78 9.90
N GLU A 35 14.68 20.12 11.07
CA GLU A 35 15.97 19.65 11.61
C GLU A 35 16.01 18.13 11.77
N VAL A 36 14.86 17.47 11.94
CA VAL A 36 14.78 15.99 12.05
C VAL A 36 15.38 15.31 10.83
N MET A 37 15.09 15.82 9.62
CA MET A 37 15.69 15.29 8.39
C MET A 37 17.21 15.36 8.45
N LYS A 38 17.77 16.50 8.86
CA LYS A 38 19.24 16.67 8.99
C LYS A 38 19.83 15.73 10.04
N SER A 39 19.14 15.53 11.16
CA SER A 39 19.59 14.57 12.19
C SER A 39 19.70 13.14 11.65
N PHE A 40 18.75 12.73 10.81
CA PHE A 40 18.84 11.42 10.13
C PHE A 40 19.98 11.37 9.11
N MET A 41 20.26 12.46 8.41
CA MET A 41 21.42 12.52 7.51
C MET A 41 22.72 12.35 8.28
N VAL A 42 22.90 13.10 9.38
CA VAL A 42 24.08 12.99 10.25
C VAL A 42 24.18 11.60 10.88
N LEU A 43 23.06 10.96 11.22
CA LEU A 43 23.05 9.58 11.70
C LEU A 43 23.58 8.61 10.63
N VAL A 44 23.14 8.76 9.38
CA VAL A 44 23.62 7.91 8.28
C VAL A 44 25.09 8.17 7.99
N ASP A 45 25.53 9.43 7.96
CA ASP A 45 26.95 9.77 7.79
C ASP A 45 27.80 9.15 8.91
N ALA A 46 27.34 9.20 10.18
CA ALA A 46 28.04 8.57 11.30
C ALA A 46 28.03 7.04 11.24
N LEU A 47 26.97 6.43 10.69
CA LEU A 47 26.91 4.98 10.45
C LEU A 47 27.88 4.57 9.33
N GLU A 48 28.00 5.39 8.29
CA GLU A 48 28.97 5.22 7.20
C GLU A 48 30.41 5.29 7.73
N ASP A 49 30.76 6.36 8.46
CA ASP A 49 32.08 6.50 9.09
C ASP A 49 32.40 5.29 9.98
N LEU A 50 31.43 4.87 10.82
CA LEU A 50 31.64 3.76 11.74
C LEU A 50 31.79 2.41 11.03
N LEU A 51 30.94 2.12 10.04
CA LEU A 51 30.80 0.79 9.44
C LEU A 51 31.59 0.61 8.14
N VAL A 52 32.19 1.68 7.60
CA VAL A 52 33.05 1.61 6.43
C VAL A 52 34.50 1.93 6.81
N GLU A 53 34.74 2.99 7.57
CA GLU A 53 36.11 3.45 7.89
C GLU A 53 36.63 2.86 9.21
N VAL A 54 35.88 2.98 10.31
CA VAL A 54 36.39 2.68 11.65
C VAL A 54 36.29 1.18 11.99
N GLN A 55 35.16 0.54 11.66
CA GLN A 55 34.86 -0.86 12.02
C GLN A 55 34.21 -1.66 10.86
N PRO A 56 34.83 -1.72 9.66
CA PRO A 56 34.24 -2.40 8.50
C PRO A 56 33.95 -3.89 8.71
N ALA A 57 34.74 -4.57 9.54
CA ALA A 57 34.56 -5.99 9.84
C ALA A 57 33.21 -6.32 10.51
N ARG A 58 32.52 -5.34 11.11
CA ARG A 58 31.25 -5.59 11.82
C ARG A 58 30.11 -6.01 10.90
N LEU A 59 30.07 -5.48 9.68
CA LEU A 59 29.06 -5.86 8.69
C LEU A 59 29.27 -7.30 8.20
N LEU A 60 30.52 -7.75 8.10
CA LEU A 60 30.84 -9.14 7.75
C LEU A 60 30.62 -10.11 8.92
N ALA A 61 30.81 -9.65 10.16
CA ALA A 61 30.66 -10.48 11.35
C ALA A 61 29.20 -10.70 11.77
N SER A 62 28.24 -9.90 11.29
CA SER A 62 26.84 -9.96 11.71
C SER A 62 25.86 -9.73 10.56
N ALA A 63 25.27 -10.82 10.06
CA ALA A 63 24.21 -10.78 9.07
C ALA A 63 22.98 -9.97 9.54
N ASP A 64 22.60 -10.09 10.81
CA ASP A 64 21.44 -9.37 11.36
C ASP A 64 21.65 -7.85 11.33
N LEU A 65 22.85 -7.38 11.71
CA LEU A 65 23.19 -5.96 11.61
C LEU A 65 23.14 -5.48 10.17
N TYR A 66 23.69 -6.27 9.25
CA TYR A 66 23.69 -5.96 7.82
C TYR A 66 22.25 -5.82 7.28
N ILE A 67 21.39 -6.81 7.55
CA ILE A 67 19.99 -6.81 7.09
C ILE A 67 19.21 -5.65 7.72
N GLN A 68 19.36 -5.43 9.02
CA GLN A 68 18.66 -4.36 9.72
C GLN A 68 19.06 -2.98 9.19
N LEU A 69 20.34 -2.78 8.85
CA LEU A 69 20.83 -1.56 8.21
C LEU A 69 20.26 -1.40 6.80
N LEU A 70 20.31 -2.46 5.99
CA LEU A 70 19.76 -2.48 4.63
C LEU A 70 18.28 -2.11 4.62
N HIS A 71 17.47 -2.74 5.47
CA HIS A 71 16.04 -2.47 5.59
C HIS A 71 15.76 -1.06 6.09
N PHE A 72 16.57 -0.54 7.02
CA PHE A 72 16.46 0.85 7.47
C PHE A 72 16.73 1.84 6.32
N LEU A 73 17.81 1.63 5.56
CA LEU A 73 18.17 2.48 4.42
C LEU A 73 17.11 2.45 3.31
N ALA A 74 16.53 1.27 3.04
CA ALA A 74 15.40 1.11 2.12
C ALA A 74 14.17 1.88 2.61
N LEU A 75 13.81 1.74 3.89
CA LEU A 75 12.62 2.37 4.47
C LEU A 75 12.68 3.91 4.46
N ILE A 76 13.87 4.49 4.68
CA ILE A 76 14.08 5.95 4.61
C ILE A 76 14.26 6.48 3.17
N LYS A 77 14.28 5.58 2.17
CA LYS A 77 14.47 5.89 0.74
C LYS A 77 15.76 6.64 0.49
N ILE A 78 16.88 6.07 0.95
CA ILE A 78 18.18 6.74 0.95
C ILE A 78 18.63 7.14 -0.47
N LEU A 79 18.34 6.30 -1.47
CA LEU A 79 18.71 6.51 -2.87
C LEU A 79 17.74 7.42 -3.64
N GLU A 80 16.67 7.92 -3.01
CA GLU A 80 15.68 8.79 -3.66
C GLU A 80 15.45 10.10 -2.88
N PRO A 81 16.50 10.92 -2.64
CA PRO A 81 16.43 12.08 -1.74
C PRO A 81 15.44 13.16 -2.18
N ASN A 82 15.03 13.19 -3.44
CA ASN A 82 13.94 14.05 -3.93
C ASN A 82 12.61 13.78 -3.22
N LYS A 83 12.34 12.53 -2.80
CA LYS A 83 11.12 12.17 -2.07
C LYS A 83 11.04 12.88 -0.72
N TRP A 84 12.18 13.10 -0.04
CA TRP A 84 12.24 13.80 1.25
C TRP A 84 11.75 15.25 1.16
N TYR A 85 11.88 15.84 -0.02
CA TYR A 85 11.45 17.22 -0.29
C TYR A 85 10.07 17.30 -0.96
N THR A 86 9.49 16.16 -1.34
CA THR A 86 8.25 16.09 -2.11
C THR A 86 7.03 16.07 -1.18
N ASN A 87 6.24 17.15 -1.24
CA ASN A 87 5.00 17.28 -0.47
C ASN A 87 3.80 16.57 -1.11
N ASN A 88 3.82 16.44 -2.43
CA ASN A 88 2.75 15.83 -3.19
C ASN A 88 3.37 15.01 -4.33
N ASN A 89 3.03 13.73 -4.40
CA ASN A 89 3.56 12.80 -5.41
C ASN A 89 3.15 13.22 -6.84
N ASN A 90 2.08 14.00 -7.00
CA ASN A 90 1.67 14.59 -8.27
C ASN A 90 2.51 15.80 -8.72
N SER A 91 3.44 16.26 -7.88
CA SER A 91 4.38 17.36 -8.16
C SER A 91 5.71 17.09 -7.45
N PRO A 92 6.52 16.14 -7.95
CA PRO A 92 7.79 15.80 -7.33
C PRO A 92 8.74 17.00 -7.30
N SER A 93 9.54 17.08 -6.24
CA SER A 93 10.55 18.12 -6.04
C SER A 93 11.91 17.62 -6.50
N ASN A 94 12.67 18.43 -7.24
CA ASN A 94 14.03 18.07 -7.70
C ASN A 94 15.10 18.70 -6.80
N ARG A 95 14.88 18.78 -5.49
CA ARG A 95 15.73 19.59 -4.60
C ARG A 95 17.08 18.96 -4.31
N SER A 96 17.18 17.64 -4.42
CA SER A 96 18.44 16.92 -4.28
C SER A 96 19.21 16.83 -5.59
N ASP A 97 18.54 16.93 -6.74
CA ASP A 97 19.21 16.65 -8.03
C ASP A 97 19.44 17.91 -8.86
N TYR A 98 18.69 18.97 -8.60
CA TYR A 98 18.84 20.24 -9.32
C TYR A 98 19.67 21.23 -8.51
N SER A 99 20.72 21.76 -9.12
CA SER A 99 21.50 22.91 -8.65
C SER A 99 21.59 23.98 -9.73
N HIS A 100 21.80 25.24 -9.34
CA HIS A 100 22.01 26.35 -10.29
C HIS A 100 23.15 27.27 -9.82
N PRO A 101 24.02 27.78 -10.70
CA PRO A 101 25.14 28.66 -10.34
C PRO A 101 24.77 29.94 -9.58
N ILE A 102 23.54 30.44 -9.76
CA ILE A 102 22.99 31.60 -9.02
C ILE A 102 22.78 31.28 -7.51
N GLY A 103 22.99 30.04 -7.09
CA GLY A 103 22.96 29.63 -5.69
C GLY A 103 21.68 28.92 -5.27
N ILE A 104 20.94 28.32 -6.22
CA ILE A 104 19.75 27.53 -5.93
C ILE A 104 20.17 26.12 -5.49
N ASN A 105 19.62 25.66 -4.36
CA ASN A 105 19.84 24.32 -3.78
C ASN A 105 21.31 23.98 -3.43
N LEU A 106 22.18 24.97 -3.24
CA LEU A 106 23.61 24.74 -2.91
C LEU A 106 23.83 23.79 -1.73
N THR A 107 22.95 23.82 -0.73
CA THR A 107 23.08 23.03 0.50
C THR A 107 22.17 21.80 0.53
N SER A 108 21.44 21.51 -0.54
CA SER A 108 20.51 20.38 -0.61
C SER A 108 20.75 19.47 -1.80
N ALA A 109 21.30 20.01 -2.89
CA ALA A 109 21.60 19.25 -4.10
C ALA A 109 22.87 18.41 -3.96
N HIS A 110 22.93 17.30 -4.69
CA HIS A 110 24.06 16.38 -4.84
C HIS A 110 24.63 15.86 -3.53
N LYS A 111 23.78 15.77 -2.49
CA LYS A 111 24.17 15.11 -1.25
C LYS A 111 24.19 13.60 -1.46
N GLN A 112 25.36 13.00 -1.25
CA GLN A 112 25.61 11.57 -1.39
C GLN A 112 25.48 10.81 -0.05
N THR A 113 24.65 11.29 0.87
CA THR A 113 24.45 10.66 2.19
C THR A 113 24.12 9.18 2.05
N GLY A 114 24.96 8.32 2.61
CA GLY A 114 24.79 6.86 2.60
C GLY A 114 25.13 6.18 1.28
N ALA A 115 25.61 6.91 0.26
CA ALA A 115 25.95 6.31 -1.04
C ALA A 115 27.16 5.36 -0.91
N HIS A 116 28.23 5.81 -0.26
CA HIS A 116 29.42 4.99 -0.04
C HIS A 116 29.14 3.82 0.91
N LEU A 117 28.27 4.00 1.91
CA LEU A 117 27.79 2.89 2.73
C LEU A 117 27.06 1.81 1.91
N VAL A 118 26.17 2.22 0.99
CA VAL A 118 25.46 1.28 0.11
C VAL A 118 26.43 0.56 -0.83
N ASP A 119 27.35 1.30 -1.47
CA ASP A 119 28.35 0.72 -2.36
C ASP A 119 29.23 -0.28 -1.60
N HIS A 120 29.71 0.08 -0.41
CA HIS A 120 30.49 -0.81 0.45
C HIS A 120 29.70 -2.08 0.80
N MET A 121 28.43 -1.94 1.19
CA MET A 121 27.56 -3.08 1.47
C MET A 121 27.46 -4.02 0.24
N MET A 122 27.21 -3.47 -0.95
CA MET A 122 27.13 -4.25 -2.19
C MET A 122 28.46 -4.95 -2.51
N GLU A 123 29.59 -4.25 -2.39
CA GLU A 123 30.93 -4.81 -2.58
C GLU A 123 31.19 -5.97 -1.62
N LEU A 124 30.84 -5.81 -0.34
CA LEU A 124 31.04 -6.85 0.67
C LEU A 124 30.33 -8.15 0.29
N LEU A 125 29.18 -8.12 -0.38
CA LEU A 125 28.50 -9.35 -0.83
C LEU A 125 29.11 -9.96 -2.09
N LEU A 126 29.64 -9.11 -2.97
CA LEU A 126 30.22 -9.54 -4.24
C LEU A 126 31.67 -10.01 -4.12
N ARG A 127 32.34 -9.69 -3.00
CA ARG A 127 33.68 -10.21 -2.69
C ARG A 127 33.64 -11.73 -2.62
N ARG A 128 34.41 -12.37 -3.50
CA ARG A 128 34.66 -13.81 -3.47
C ARG A 128 35.95 -14.09 -2.72
N ASP A 129 36.01 -15.26 -2.09
CA ASP A 129 37.25 -15.78 -1.51
C ASP A 129 38.28 -16.07 -2.62
N PRO A 130 39.61 -16.10 -2.37
CA PRO A 130 40.61 -16.41 -3.40
C PRO A 130 40.40 -17.77 -4.07
N ALA A 131 39.72 -18.71 -3.38
CA ALA A 131 39.31 -20.00 -3.93
C ALA A 131 38.07 -19.94 -4.84
N GLY A 132 37.52 -18.74 -5.10
CA GLY A 132 36.30 -18.52 -5.87
C GLY A 132 35.00 -18.84 -5.11
N ALA A 133 35.09 -19.16 -3.82
CA ALA A 133 33.94 -19.47 -2.98
C ALA A 133 33.07 -18.22 -2.72
N PRO A 134 31.75 -18.41 -2.51
CA PRO A 134 30.85 -17.32 -2.14
C PRO A 134 31.29 -16.68 -0.84
N ASN A 135 30.94 -15.40 -0.68
CA ASN A 135 31.34 -14.59 0.46
C ASN A 135 31.03 -15.28 1.82
N PRO A 136 31.95 -15.24 2.80
CA PRO A 136 31.72 -15.84 4.12
C PRO A 136 30.46 -15.31 4.82
N LEU A 137 30.09 -14.04 4.60
CA LEU A 137 28.84 -13.47 5.11
C LEU A 137 27.64 -14.23 4.56
N LEU A 138 27.55 -14.39 3.23
CA LEU A 138 26.45 -15.12 2.59
C LEU A 138 26.41 -16.59 3.03
N ALA A 139 27.56 -17.23 3.15
CA ALA A 139 27.66 -18.62 3.60
C ALA A 139 27.18 -18.80 5.06
N SER A 140 27.31 -17.78 5.90
CA SER A 140 26.84 -17.79 7.29
C SER A 140 25.35 -17.47 7.45
N CYS A 141 24.70 -16.92 6.41
CA CYS A 141 23.30 -16.53 6.48
C CYS A 141 22.37 -17.76 6.43
N SER A 142 21.33 -17.73 7.25
CA SER A 142 20.19 -18.63 7.10
C SER A 142 19.41 -18.35 5.81
N VAL A 143 18.62 -19.32 5.34
CA VAL A 143 17.75 -19.15 4.16
C VAL A 143 16.81 -17.95 4.31
N ALA A 144 16.25 -17.73 5.51
CA ALA A 144 15.39 -16.57 5.79
C ALA A 144 16.15 -15.24 5.65
N GLN A 145 17.36 -15.17 6.21
CA GLN A 145 18.24 -14.00 6.09
C GLN A 145 18.64 -13.72 4.63
N LEU A 146 18.90 -14.75 3.82
CA LEU A 146 19.19 -14.60 2.39
C LEU A 146 17.99 -14.02 1.62
N ILE A 147 16.76 -14.44 1.95
CA ILE A 147 15.53 -13.87 1.39
C ILE A 147 15.35 -12.41 1.84
N ASP A 148 15.61 -12.12 3.11
CA ASP A 148 15.53 -10.76 3.67
C ASP A 148 16.56 -9.81 3.04
N LEU A 149 17.78 -10.30 2.73
CA LEU A 149 18.78 -9.55 1.97
C LEU A 149 18.27 -9.23 0.57
N LEU A 150 17.77 -10.22 -0.16
CA LEU A 150 17.24 -10.02 -1.52
C LEU A 150 16.10 -9.00 -1.53
N GLY A 151 15.12 -9.16 -0.63
CA GLY A 151 14.01 -8.21 -0.49
C GLY A 151 14.45 -6.82 -0.04
N GLY A 152 15.48 -6.75 0.81
CA GLY A 152 16.09 -5.49 1.25
C GLY A 152 16.74 -4.72 0.09
N PHE A 153 17.49 -5.40 -0.77
CA PHE A 153 18.08 -4.78 -1.97
C PHE A 153 17.02 -4.39 -2.99
N ALA A 154 16.01 -5.23 -3.20
CA ALA A 154 14.88 -4.89 -4.07
C ALA A 154 14.18 -3.61 -3.59
N ALA A 155 13.99 -3.46 -2.27
CA ALA A 155 13.36 -2.28 -1.67
C ALA A 155 14.28 -1.04 -1.61
N LEU A 156 15.60 -1.23 -1.56
CA LEU A 156 16.58 -0.14 -1.55
C LEU A 156 16.68 0.53 -2.92
N MET A 157 16.66 -0.28 -3.99
CA MET A 157 16.85 0.20 -5.36
C MET A 157 15.64 0.99 -5.85
N PRO A 158 15.82 2.20 -6.45
CA PRO A 158 14.70 3.06 -6.86
C PRO A 158 13.74 2.44 -7.89
N ASP A 159 14.22 1.50 -8.71
CA ASP A 159 13.45 0.77 -9.72
C ASP A 159 12.74 -0.47 -9.17
N GLY A 160 12.94 -0.78 -7.88
CA GLY A 160 12.39 -1.96 -7.21
C GLY A 160 13.11 -3.27 -7.56
N ARG A 161 14.28 -3.21 -8.23
CA ARG A 161 15.00 -4.39 -8.71
C ARG A 161 16.37 -4.50 -8.06
N PRO A 162 16.71 -5.61 -7.42
CA PRO A 162 18.05 -5.80 -6.86
C PRO A 162 19.08 -5.92 -8.00
N ASN A 163 20.32 -5.51 -7.73
CA ASN A 163 21.42 -5.64 -8.68
C ASN A 163 21.57 -7.11 -9.10
N GLY A 164 21.62 -7.39 -10.40
CA GLY A 164 21.67 -8.76 -10.93
C GLY A 164 22.85 -9.59 -10.44
N ALA A 165 24.00 -8.98 -10.14
CA ALA A 165 25.15 -9.67 -9.56
C ALA A 165 24.88 -10.12 -8.11
N ILE A 166 24.20 -9.28 -7.31
CA ILE A 166 23.81 -9.62 -5.94
C ILE A 166 22.76 -10.73 -5.95
N THR A 167 21.74 -10.60 -6.80
CA THR A 167 20.71 -11.63 -6.99
C THR A 167 21.34 -12.98 -7.33
N ARG A 168 22.29 -13.01 -8.28
CA ARG A 168 22.99 -14.24 -8.65
C ARG A 168 23.80 -14.81 -7.48
N ALA A 169 24.57 -13.98 -6.76
CA ALA A 169 25.37 -14.44 -5.63
C ALA A 169 24.51 -15.05 -4.50
N ILE A 170 23.35 -14.46 -4.20
CA ILE A 170 22.42 -14.98 -3.21
C ILE A 170 21.79 -16.31 -3.69
N LEU A 171 21.37 -16.39 -4.96
CA LEU A 171 20.79 -17.60 -5.54
C LEU A 171 21.81 -18.75 -5.61
N GLU A 172 23.07 -18.48 -5.98
CA GLU A 172 24.15 -19.48 -5.98
C GLU A 172 24.32 -20.14 -4.60
N VAL A 173 24.21 -19.36 -3.52
CA VAL A 173 24.31 -19.86 -2.14
C VAL A 173 23.08 -20.67 -1.74
N LEU A 174 21.88 -20.22 -2.12
CA LEU A 174 20.64 -20.97 -1.88
C LEU A 174 20.65 -22.31 -2.61
N GLU A 175 21.09 -22.32 -3.87
CA GLU A 175 21.25 -23.53 -4.69
C GLU A 175 22.32 -24.47 -4.12
N ALA A 176 23.46 -23.93 -3.66
CA ALA A 176 24.48 -24.71 -2.96
C ALA A 176 23.93 -25.35 -1.67
N ASN A 177 23.08 -24.63 -0.92
CA ASN A 177 22.45 -25.17 0.27
C ASN A 177 21.44 -26.28 -0.07
N TRP A 178 20.61 -26.11 -1.11
CA TRP A 178 19.66 -27.12 -1.54
C TRP A 178 20.35 -28.35 -2.11
N SER A 179 21.40 -28.19 -2.92
CA SER A 179 22.16 -29.31 -3.48
C SER A 179 22.81 -30.17 -2.38
N ARG A 180 23.33 -29.57 -1.30
CA ARG A 180 23.81 -30.29 -0.11
C ARG A 180 22.71 -31.11 0.59
N GLN A 181 21.47 -30.65 0.50
CA GLN A 181 20.28 -31.34 1.01
C GLN A 181 19.66 -32.29 -0.04
N ASN A 182 20.42 -32.66 -1.09
CA ASN A 182 19.94 -33.48 -2.22
C ASN A 182 18.70 -32.90 -2.92
N SER A 183 18.50 -31.57 -2.84
CA SER A 183 17.34 -30.85 -3.36
C SER A 183 16.00 -31.35 -2.79
N VAL A 184 16.00 -31.85 -1.54
CA VAL A 184 14.80 -32.36 -0.88
C VAL A 184 14.31 -31.35 0.16
N VAL A 185 13.06 -30.89 0.00
CA VAL A 185 12.36 -30.10 1.02
C VAL A 185 11.87 -31.06 2.11
N GLN A 186 12.19 -30.76 3.37
CA GLN A 186 11.95 -31.65 4.51
C GLN A 186 10.80 -31.19 5.41
N SER A 187 10.53 -29.87 5.47
CA SER A 187 9.48 -29.32 6.34
C SER A 187 8.50 -28.36 5.64
N VAL A 188 7.34 -28.12 6.26
CA VAL A 188 6.37 -27.11 5.80
C VAL A 188 6.94 -25.69 5.93
N GLU A 189 7.73 -25.43 6.97
CA GLU A 189 8.39 -24.14 7.15
C GLU A 189 9.41 -23.84 6.04
N GLU A 190 10.15 -24.85 5.58
CA GLU A 190 11.00 -24.71 4.40
C GLU A 190 10.20 -24.41 3.14
N MET A 191 9.02 -25.02 2.96
CA MET A 191 8.12 -24.71 1.85
C MET A 191 7.68 -23.25 1.89
N GLU A 192 7.22 -22.76 3.04
CA GLU A 192 6.82 -21.36 3.21
C GLU A 192 7.97 -20.38 2.90
N ARG A 193 9.20 -20.73 3.28
CA ARG A 193 10.40 -19.94 2.91
C ARG A 193 10.65 -19.95 1.40
N ILE A 194 10.48 -21.09 0.74
CA ILE A 194 10.61 -21.18 -0.72
C ILE A 194 9.53 -20.36 -1.44
N GLU A 195 8.29 -20.39 -0.95
CA GLU A 195 7.19 -19.55 -1.47
C GLU A 195 7.49 -18.07 -1.29
N ARG A 196 8.00 -17.67 -0.12
CA ARG A 196 8.43 -16.30 0.16
C ARG A 196 9.59 -15.86 -0.73
N LEU A 197 10.55 -16.74 -1.00
CA LEU A 197 11.61 -16.48 -1.97
C LEU A 197 11.04 -16.25 -3.38
N TYR A 198 10.14 -17.14 -3.84
CA TYR A 198 9.50 -17.00 -5.14
C TYR A 198 8.69 -15.70 -5.24
N PHE A 199 7.96 -15.34 -4.19
CA PHE A 199 7.27 -14.06 -4.10
C PHE A 199 8.24 -12.88 -4.18
N THR A 200 9.35 -12.91 -3.47
CA THR A 200 10.36 -11.84 -3.48
C THR A 200 10.99 -11.67 -4.87
N LEU A 201 11.29 -12.79 -5.55
CA LEU A 201 11.80 -12.79 -6.93
C LEU A 201 10.76 -12.23 -7.92
N SER A 202 9.52 -12.72 -7.86
CA SER A 202 8.40 -12.22 -8.68
C SER A 202 8.12 -10.74 -8.43
N ALA A 203 8.18 -10.30 -7.16
CA ALA A 203 8.00 -8.91 -6.80
C ALA A 203 9.09 -7.99 -7.37
N SER A 204 10.29 -8.54 -7.54
CA SER A 204 11.47 -7.86 -8.09
C SER A 204 11.62 -8.00 -9.61
N ASP A 205 10.61 -8.55 -10.30
CA ASP A 205 10.63 -8.87 -11.74
C ASP A 205 11.79 -9.81 -12.16
N VAL A 206 12.20 -10.71 -11.26
CA VAL A 206 13.19 -11.76 -11.52
C VAL A 206 12.46 -13.07 -11.76
N ARG A 207 12.55 -13.59 -12.99
CA ARG A 207 11.93 -14.87 -13.36
C ARG A 207 12.79 -16.05 -12.93
N HIS A 208 12.18 -17.03 -12.27
CA HIS A 208 12.85 -18.26 -11.83
C HIS A 208 11.96 -19.49 -12.06
N ASP A 209 11.86 -19.90 -13.33
CA ASP A 209 10.93 -20.96 -13.77
C ASP A 209 11.20 -22.31 -13.10
N GLY A 210 12.46 -22.66 -12.77
CA GLY A 210 12.77 -23.89 -12.04
C GLY A 210 12.19 -23.95 -10.62
N LEU A 211 12.05 -22.79 -9.96
CA LEU A 211 11.47 -22.69 -8.62
C LEU A 211 9.96 -22.80 -8.70
N LEU A 212 9.34 -22.10 -9.66
CA LEU A 212 7.92 -22.21 -9.96
C LEU A 212 7.54 -23.65 -10.33
N ALA A 213 8.31 -24.31 -11.20
CA ALA A 213 8.08 -25.70 -11.60
C ALA A 213 8.12 -26.67 -10.40
N SER A 214 8.95 -26.38 -9.40
CA SER A 214 9.05 -27.16 -8.17
C SER A 214 7.90 -26.88 -7.19
N LEU A 215 7.37 -25.66 -7.22
CA LEU A 215 6.22 -25.27 -6.40
C LEU A 215 4.89 -25.75 -6.98
N LEU A 216 4.76 -25.95 -8.30
CA LEU A 216 3.56 -26.51 -8.91
C LEU A 216 3.40 -28.00 -8.57
N ASP A 217 2.21 -28.39 -8.12
CA ASP A 217 1.89 -29.79 -7.86
C ASP A 217 1.57 -30.52 -9.17
N GLU A 218 2.24 -31.64 -9.42
CA GLU A 218 2.07 -32.48 -10.62
C GLU A 218 0.69 -33.13 -10.68
N ALA A 219 0.04 -33.33 -9.54
CA ALA A 219 -1.27 -33.94 -9.44
C ALA A 219 -2.43 -32.96 -9.72
N CYS A 220 -2.15 -31.66 -9.90
CA CYS A 220 -3.18 -30.65 -10.12
C CYS A 220 -3.58 -30.54 -11.59
N ASP A 221 -4.85 -30.21 -11.82
CA ASP A 221 -5.40 -29.99 -13.16
C ASP A 221 -4.63 -28.87 -13.88
N GLY A 222 -4.13 -29.19 -15.08
CA GLY A 222 -3.33 -28.26 -15.88
C GLY A 222 -1.84 -28.20 -15.51
N ALA A 223 -1.34 -29.01 -14.57
CA ALA A 223 0.07 -29.03 -14.20
C ALA A 223 0.99 -29.43 -15.36
N ALA A 224 0.61 -30.41 -16.18
CA ALA A 224 1.39 -30.82 -17.34
C ALA A 224 1.55 -29.67 -18.36
N ALA A 225 0.46 -28.98 -18.70
CA ALA A 225 0.48 -27.82 -19.58
C ALA A 225 1.26 -26.64 -18.96
N ALA A 226 1.13 -26.43 -17.66
CA ALA A 226 1.89 -25.39 -16.95
C ALA A 226 3.40 -25.68 -16.97
N LYS A 227 3.81 -26.94 -16.83
CA LYS A 227 5.22 -27.36 -16.90
C LYS A 227 5.79 -27.31 -18.32
N GLU A 228 4.97 -27.53 -19.34
CA GLU A 228 5.37 -27.37 -20.74
C GLU A 228 5.66 -25.89 -21.10
N GLU A 229 4.93 -24.94 -20.49
CA GLU A 229 5.18 -23.50 -20.64
C GLU A 229 6.39 -22.98 -19.83
N LEU A 230 6.98 -23.81 -18.98
CA LEU A 230 8.14 -23.46 -18.15
C LEU A 230 9.43 -23.89 -18.84
N ALA A 231 10.38 -22.97 -18.98
CA ALA A 231 11.68 -23.31 -19.54
C ALA A 231 12.40 -24.32 -18.62
N PRO A 232 13.14 -25.30 -19.18
CA PRO A 232 13.94 -26.21 -18.36
C PRO A 232 14.93 -25.39 -17.54
N GLY A 233 14.80 -25.48 -16.21
CA GLY A 233 15.71 -24.79 -15.29
C GLY A 233 17.14 -25.31 -15.41
N SER A 234 18.11 -24.48 -15.04
CA SER A 234 19.53 -24.85 -14.98
C SER A 234 19.85 -25.88 -13.88
N HIS A 235 18.92 -26.16 -12.98
CA HIS A 235 19.10 -27.01 -11.80
C HIS A 235 18.00 -28.08 -11.68
N PRO A 236 18.30 -29.23 -11.06
CA PRO A 236 17.29 -30.24 -10.79
C PRO A 236 16.15 -29.65 -9.95
N PRO A 237 14.88 -29.99 -10.23
CA PRO A 237 13.74 -29.46 -9.50
C PRO A 237 13.80 -29.88 -8.02
N LEU A 238 13.39 -28.98 -7.13
CA LEU A 238 13.26 -29.28 -5.70
C LEU A 238 12.19 -30.35 -5.53
N ARG A 239 12.53 -31.42 -4.81
CA ARG A 239 11.65 -32.55 -4.55
C ARG A 239 11.13 -32.47 -3.13
N LEU A 240 9.87 -32.83 -2.93
CA LEU A 240 9.32 -33.00 -1.58
C LEU A 240 9.82 -34.33 -1.00
N SER A 241 10.16 -34.36 0.29
CA SER A 241 10.45 -35.62 0.99
C SER A 241 9.23 -36.56 0.95
N ASP A 242 9.44 -37.88 1.01
CA ASP A 242 8.34 -38.85 0.98
C ASP A 242 7.38 -38.66 2.18
N ALA A 243 7.93 -38.27 3.34
CA ALA A 243 7.16 -37.93 4.53
C ALA A 243 6.26 -36.69 4.31
N LEU A 244 6.78 -35.65 3.66
CA LEU A 244 5.96 -34.49 3.28
C LEU A 244 4.95 -34.88 2.22
N ARG A 245 5.31 -35.61 1.17
CA ARG A 245 4.35 -36.06 0.13
C ARG A 245 3.21 -36.88 0.70
N ALA A 246 3.47 -37.71 1.71
CA ALA A 246 2.46 -38.48 2.43
C ALA A 246 1.60 -37.62 3.35
N ALA A 247 2.14 -36.53 3.91
CA ALA A 247 1.38 -35.56 4.67
C ALA A 247 0.49 -34.72 3.73
N ALA A 248 -0.82 -34.77 3.91
CA ALA A 248 -1.79 -33.94 3.16
C ALA A 248 -1.50 -32.42 3.20
N ALA A 249 -0.61 -31.98 4.09
CA ALA A 249 -0.09 -30.61 4.17
C ALA A 249 0.87 -30.22 3.03
N ALA A 250 1.64 -31.14 2.44
CA ALA A 250 2.66 -30.77 1.44
C ALA A 250 2.12 -30.46 0.04
N ARG A 251 0.84 -30.78 -0.22
CA ARG A 251 0.12 -30.35 -1.42
C ARG A 251 -0.50 -28.94 -1.28
N ARG A 252 -0.45 -28.36 -0.08
CA ARG A 252 -1.00 -27.03 0.18
C ARG A 252 0.06 -25.98 -0.12
N ARG A 253 -0.37 -24.83 -0.62
CA ARG A 253 0.49 -23.65 -0.79
C ARG A 253 -0.01 -22.50 0.06
N GLY A 254 0.92 -21.67 0.49
CA GLY A 254 0.64 -20.46 1.25
C GLY A 254 0.28 -19.26 0.36
N PRO A 255 -0.11 -18.14 1.00
CA PRO A 255 -0.55 -16.93 0.31
C PRO A 255 0.54 -16.30 -0.57
N PHE A 256 1.81 -16.39 -0.17
CA PHE A 256 2.94 -15.84 -0.94
C PHE A 256 3.02 -16.44 -2.34
N PHE A 257 2.78 -17.75 -2.49
CA PHE A 257 2.77 -18.42 -3.77
C PHE A 257 1.68 -17.86 -4.70
N PHE A 258 0.43 -17.75 -4.21
CA PHE A 258 -0.68 -17.30 -5.03
C PHE A 258 -0.55 -15.83 -5.46
N SER A 259 -0.12 -14.95 -4.54
CA SER A 259 0.20 -13.55 -4.87
C SER A 259 1.35 -13.42 -5.89
N ALA A 260 2.35 -14.31 -5.82
CA ALA A 260 3.44 -14.34 -6.79
C ALA A 260 2.97 -14.79 -8.19
N VAL A 261 2.10 -15.81 -8.25
CA VAL A 261 1.54 -16.33 -9.51
C VAL A 261 0.52 -15.37 -10.13
N ALA A 262 -0.16 -14.54 -9.33
CA ALA A 262 -1.03 -13.48 -9.85
C ALA A 262 -0.31 -12.56 -10.84
N ARG A 263 1.00 -12.33 -10.64
CA ARG A 263 1.86 -11.52 -11.52
C ARG A 263 2.37 -12.26 -12.77
N ASP A 264 2.26 -13.58 -12.82
CA ASP A 264 2.68 -14.36 -13.98
C ASP A 264 1.75 -14.09 -15.18
N ALA A 265 2.27 -14.12 -16.40
CA ALA A 265 1.45 -13.90 -17.60
C ALA A 265 0.80 -15.19 -18.12
N ARG A 266 1.31 -16.35 -17.74
CA ARG A 266 0.96 -17.67 -18.29
C ARG A 266 -0.38 -18.18 -17.79
N ALA A 267 -1.28 -18.46 -18.72
CA ALA A 267 -2.64 -18.91 -18.41
C ALA A 267 -2.67 -20.34 -17.84
N ALA A 268 -1.79 -21.24 -18.30
CA ALA A 268 -1.73 -22.60 -17.77
C ALA A 268 -1.25 -22.61 -16.30
N VAL A 269 -0.23 -21.82 -15.98
CA VAL A 269 0.27 -21.64 -14.60
C VAL A 269 -0.83 -21.12 -13.68
N LYS A 270 -1.57 -20.07 -14.11
CA LYS A 270 -2.69 -19.52 -13.33
C LYS A 270 -3.80 -20.53 -13.09
N ARG A 271 -4.19 -21.31 -14.10
CA ARG A 271 -5.22 -22.36 -13.95
C ARG A 271 -4.81 -23.42 -12.91
N CYS A 272 -3.57 -23.89 -12.99
CA CYS A 272 -3.02 -24.83 -12.01
C CYS A 272 -3.01 -24.21 -10.60
N ALA A 273 -2.55 -22.96 -10.46
CA ALA A 273 -2.53 -22.26 -9.19
C ALA A 273 -3.92 -22.03 -8.59
N VAL A 274 -4.96 -21.80 -9.41
CA VAL A 274 -6.35 -21.69 -8.93
C VAL A 274 -6.82 -23.01 -8.33
N ALA A 275 -6.56 -24.15 -8.97
CA ALA A 275 -6.90 -25.47 -8.41
C ALA A 275 -6.15 -25.74 -7.09
N MET A 276 -4.88 -25.36 -7.01
CA MET A 276 -4.07 -25.45 -5.80
C MET A 276 -4.58 -24.51 -4.69
N TRP A 277 -5.06 -23.33 -5.06
CA TRP A 277 -5.65 -22.37 -4.13
C TRP A 277 -6.94 -22.90 -3.52
N GLU A 278 -7.84 -23.45 -4.34
CA GLU A 278 -9.11 -24.02 -3.87
C GLU A 278 -8.89 -25.12 -2.82
N SER A 279 -7.96 -26.03 -3.10
CA SER A 279 -7.61 -27.11 -2.17
C SER A 279 -6.95 -26.58 -0.88
N SER A 280 -6.05 -25.59 -0.99
CA SER A 280 -5.40 -24.96 0.15
C SER A 280 -6.40 -24.19 1.03
N PHE A 281 -7.35 -23.50 0.40
CA PHE A 281 -8.39 -22.73 1.07
C PHE A 281 -9.40 -23.63 1.79
N ALA A 282 -9.89 -24.68 1.13
CA ALA A 282 -10.78 -25.66 1.75
C ALA A 282 -10.13 -26.36 2.95
N ALA A 283 -8.84 -26.70 2.82
CA ALA A 283 -8.06 -27.25 3.90
C ALA A 283 -7.87 -26.30 5.09
N ALA A 284 -7.61 -25.01 4.83
CA ALA A 284 -7.48 -24.00 5.87
C ALA A 284 -8.81 -23.81 6.64
N LYS A 285 -9.94 -23.85 5.93
CA LYS A 285 -11.28 -23.85 6.55
C LYS A 285 -11.50 -25.08 7.42
N ALA A 286 -11.21 -26.28 6.91
CA ALA A 286 -11.36 -27.52 7.67
C ALA A 286 -10.48 -27.55 8.94
N ALA A 287 -9.30 -26.91 8.90
CA ALA A 287 -8.41 -26.78 10.04
C ALA A 287 -8.84 -25.68 11.05
N GLY A 288 -9.83 -24.83 10.72
CA GLY A 288 -10.29 -23.75 11.59
C GLY A 288 -9.30 -22.58 11.76
N SER A 289 -8.26 -22.47 10.92
CA SER A 289 -7.25 -21.40 11.04
C SER A 289 -7.74 -20.10 10.39
N ARG A 290 -8.41 -19.23 11.17
CA ARG A 290 -8.96 -17.96 10.66
C ARG A 290 -7.90 -17.06 10.02
N ALA A 291 -6.70 -16.98 10.59
CA ALA A 291 -5.62 -16.15 10.05
C ALA A 291 -5.18 -16.62 8.65
N LEU A 292 -4.99 -17.93 8.47
CA LEU A 292 -4.61 -18.50 7.18
C LEU A 292 -5.73 -18.37 6.15
N VAL A 293 -7.00 -18.61 6.53
CA VAL A 293 -8.16 -18.41 5.65
C VAL A 293 -8.21 -16.97 5.13
N GLN A 294 -7.96 -15.97 5.99
CA GLN A 294 -7.97 -14.57 5.57
C GLN A 294 -6.80 -14.22 4.65
N ALA A 295 -5.60 -14.71 4.92
CA ALA A 295 -4.45 -14.50 4.04
C ALA A 295 -4.63 -15.19 2.66
N LEU A 296 -5.22 -16.39 2.65
CA LEU A 296 -5.58 -17.09 1.42
C LEU A 296 -6.75 -16.42 0.69
N ALA A 297 -7.68 -15.78 1.39
CA ALA A 297 -8.75 -15.01 0.75
C ALA A 297 -8.18 -13.79 0.01
N GLU A 298 -7.23 -13.08 0.61
CA GLU A 298 -6.57 -11.91 0.00
C GLU A 298 -5.75 -12.31 -1.23
N SER A 299 -4.82 -13.27 -1.07
CA SER A 299 -4.02 -13.77 -2.20
C SER A 299 -4.85 -14.47 -3.29
N GLY A 300 -5.98 -15.08 -2.91
CA GLY A 300 -6.97 -15.63 -3.83
C GLY A 300 -7.69 -14.56 -4.65
N MET A 301 -8.06 -13.43 -4.03
CA MET A 301 -8.63 -12.30 -4.75
C MET A 301 -7.65 -11.76 -5.80
N GLU A 302 -6.36 -11.60 -5.43
CA GLU A 302 -5.33 -11.16 -6.39
C GLU A 302 -5.18 -12.14 -7.56
N LEU A 303 -5.11 -13.44 -7.27
CA LEU A 303 -4.96 -14.49 -8.29
C LEU A 303 -6.16 -14.54 -9.24
N LEU A 304 -7.38 -14.52 -8.69
CA LEU A 304 -8.62 -14.62 -9.47
C LEU A 304 -8.89 -13.36 -10.32
N LEU A 305 -8.54 -12.18 -9.82
CA LEU A 305 -8.52 -10.96 -10.63
C LEU A 305 -7.51 -11.08 -11.77
N ALA A 306 -6.33 -11.65 -11.52
CA ALA A 306 -5.34 -11.81 -12.57
C ALA A 306 -5.66 -12.92 -13.60
N CYS A 307 -6.76 -13.68 -13.45
CA CYS A 307 -7.11 -14.77 -14.37
C CYS A 307 -7.65 -14.25 -15.73
N PRO A 308 -7.30 -14.90 -16.84
CA PRO A 308 -7.83 -14.53 -18.16
C PRO A 308 -9.30 -14.94 -18.36
N ASP A 309 -9.74 -16.04 -17.73
CA ASP A 309 -11.14 -16.48 -17.78
C ASP A 309 -11.92 -15.95 -16.56
N ARG A 310 -12.63 -14.83 -16.75
CA ARG A 310 -13.39 -14.15 -15.70
C ARG A 310 -14.60 -14.94 -15.23
N GLU A 311 -15.28 -15.66 -16.13
CA GLU A 311 -16.45 -16.46 -15.76
C GLU A 311 -16.03 -17.63 -14.89
N GLN A 312 -14.97 -18.34 -15.29
CA GLN A 312 -14.46 -19.46 -14.49
C GLN A 312 -13.93 -18.97 -13.13
N ALA A 313 -13.19 -17.86 -13.10
CA ALA A 313 -12.71 -17.26 -11.84
C ALA A 313 -13.87 -16.86 -10.92
N ALA A 314 -14.94 -16.27 -11.46
CA ALA A 314 -16.15 -15.92 -10.70
C ALA A 314 -16.89 -17.17 -10.18
N ARG A 315 -17.02 -18.23 -10.99
CA ARG A 315 -17.62 -19.52 -10.55
C ARG A 315 -16.84 -20.12 -9.40
N THR A 316 -15.51 -20.13 -9.51
CA THR A 316 -14.61 -20.56 -8.44
C THR A 316 -14.84 -19.75 -7.16
N ALA A 317 -14.84 -18.41 -7.25
CA ALA A 317 -15.04 -17.53 -6.10
C ALA A 317 -16.41 -17.77 -5.41
N LEU A 318 -17.47 -17.98 -6.20
CA LEU A 318 -18.82 -18.28 -5.69
C LEU A 318 -18.87 -19.65 -5.00
N ARG A 319 -18.36 -20.69 -5.66
CA ARG A 319 -18.35 -22.07 -5.14
C ARG A 319 -17.63 -22.18 -3.79
N VAL A 320 -16.53 -21.45 -3.64
CA VAL A 320 -15.69 -21.47 -2.44
C VAL A 320 -16.22 -20.53 -1.33
N GLY A 321 -17.20 -19.67 -1.65
CA GLY A 321 -17.77 -18.69 -0.73
C GLY A 321 -16.82 -17.52 -0.42
N LEU A 322 -15.95 -17.15 -1.37
CA LEU A 322 -14.89 -16.16 -1.15
C LEU A 322 -15.44 -14.78 -0.74
N HIS A 323 -16.60 -14.39 -1.29
CA HIS A 323 -17.25 -13.10 -1.00
C HIS A 323 -17.60 -12.92 0.49
N GLY A 324 -18.13 -13.96 1.13
CA GLY A 324 -18.42 -13.93 2.57
C GLY A 324 -17.15 -13.88 3.40
N GLU A 325 -16.18 -14.73 3.06
CA GLU A 325 -14.91 -14.83 3.80
C GLU A 325 -14.07 -13.55 3.71
N ALA A 326 -14.04 -12.91 2.54
CA ALA A 326 -13.34 -11.64 2.35
C ALA A 326 -13.90 -10.54 3.25
N LEU A 327 -15.23 -10.49 3.41
CA LEU A 327 -15.92 -9.52 4.27
C LEU A 327 -15.82 -9.87 5.76
N GLN A 328 -15.86 -11.16 6.13
CA GLN A 328 -15.76 -11.62 7.52
C GLN A 328 -14.40 -11.30 8.16
N GLY A 329 -13.38 -11.08 7.34
CA GLY A 329 -12.08 -10.59 7.79
C GLY A 329 -12.04 -9.13 8.18
N ILE A 330 -13.01 -8.32 7.71
CA ILE A 330 -13.02 -6.87 7.89
C ILE A 330 -13.76 -6.53 9.19
N PRO A 331 -13.18 -5.69 10.08
CA PRO A 331 -13.85 -5.25 11.30
C PRO A 331 -15.23 -4.63 11.03
N PHE A 332 -16.22 -4.96 11.87
CA PHE A 332 -17.61 -4.46 11.80
C PHE A 332 -18.42 -4.96 10.59
N CYS A 333 -17.88 -5.86 9.76
CA CYS A 333 -18.56 -6.39 8.58
C CYS A 333 -19.04 -7.84 8.74
N GLU A 334 -19.04 -8.41 9.95
CA GLU A 334 -19.44 -9.81 10.16
C GLU A 334 -20.90 -10.06 9.77
N VAL A 335 -21.81 -9.18 10.20
CA VAL A 335 -23.24 -9.27 9.86
C VAL A 335 -23.46 -9.04 8.36
N LEU A 336 -22.73 -8.09 7.77
CA LEU A 336 -22.76 -7.83 6.34
C LEU A 336 -22.34 -9.08 5.55
N ALA A 337 -21.27 -9.77 5.97
CA ALA A 337 -20.76 -10.97 5.32
C ALA A 337 -21.81 -12.09 5.28
N GLU A 338 -22.47 -12.36 6.41
CA GLU A 338 -23.55 -13.36 6.49
C GLU A 338 -24.70 -13.01 5.53
N ARG A 339 -25.14 -11.75 5.58
CA ARG A 339 -26.27 -11.27 4.79
C ARG A 339 -26.00 -11.26 3.28
N VAL A 340 -24.78 -10.91 2.85
CA VAL A 340 -24.42 -10.97 1.41
C VAL A 340 -24.55 -12.41 0.90
N VAL A 341 -24.09 -13.40 1.67
CA VAL A 341 -24.17 -14.81 1.30
C VAL A 341 -25.63 -15.26 1.22
N GLU A 342 -26.45 -14.94 2.22
CA GLU A 342 -27.88 -15.31 2.24
C GLU A 342 -28.66 -14.64 1.10
N GLU A 343 -28.47 -13.35 0.88
CA GLU A 343 -29.20 -12.58 -0.13
C GLU A 343 -28.75 -12.91 -1.56
N ALA A 344 -27.56 -13.49 -1.74
CA ALA A 344 -27.06 -13.98 -3.03
C ALA A 344 -27.71 -15.30 -3.48
N GLN A 345 -28.36 -16.08 -2.60
CA GLN A 345 -28.89 -17.43 -2.89
C GLN A 345 -30.02 -17.52 -3.93
N GLY A 346 -30.37 -16.42 -4.62
CA GLY A 346 -31.35 -16.41 -5.72
C GLY A 346 -30.93 -15.56 -6.92
N ARG A 347 -29.69 -15.07 -6.96
CA ARG A 347 -29.17 -14.24 -8.05
C ARG A 347 -27.85 -14.81 -8.52
N ASP A 348 -27.76 -15.17 -9.80
CA ASP A 348 -26.50 -15.60 -10.41
C ASP A 348 -25.75 -14.36 -10.95
N PRO A 349 -24.65 -13.91 -10.32
CA PRO A 349 -23.88 -12.75 -10.76
C PRO A 349 -23.32 -12.93 -12.18
N ILE A 350 -23.11 -14.17 -12.62
CA ILE A 350 -22.58 -14.48 -13.96
C ILE A 350 -23.66 -14.24 -15.02
N GLN A 351 -24.93 -14.47 -14.70
CA GLN A 351 -26.02 -14.08 -15.60
C GLN A 351 -26.17 -12.56 -15.64
N LEU A 352 -26.03 -11.89 -14.49
CA LEU A 352 -26.10 -10.43 -14.39
C LEU A 352 -24.92 -9.74 -15.10
N SER A 353 -23.75 -10.36 -15.19
CA SER A 353 -22.59 -9.77 -15.88
C SER A 353 -22.80 -9.58 -17.37
N ARG A 354 -23.75 -10.29 -17.98
CA ARG A 354 -24.17 -10.07 -19.38
C ARG A 354 -24.73 -8.66 -19.61
N LEU A 355 -25.20 -8.01 -18.54
CA LEU A 355 -25.66 -6.61 -18.55
C LEU A 355 -24.51 -5.59 -18.65
N LEU A 356 -23.25 -6.00 -18.46
CA LEU A 356 -22.09 -5.08 -18.45
C LEU A 356 -21.70 -4.57 -19.84
N LYS A 357 -22.21 -5.18 -20.92
CA LYS A 357 -22.02 -4.68 -22.28
C LYS A 357 -23.37 -4.24 -22.81
N ASP A 358 -23.43 -3.05 -23.39
CA ASP A 358 -24.70 -2.49 -23.88
C ASP A 358 -25.72 -2.37 -22.75
N THR A 359 -25.32 -1.79 -21.62
CA THR A 359 -26.14 -1.75 -20.41
C THR A 359 -27.40 -0.91 -20.60
N GLN A 360 -27.30 0.28 -21.21
CA GLN A 360 -28.46 1.16 -21.44
C GLN A 360 -29.62 0.51 -22.21
N PRO A 361 -29.41 -0.09 -23.41
CA PRO A 361 -30.51 -0.72 -24.12
C PRO A 361 -31.08 -1.91 -23.35
N GLN A 362 -30.24 -2.66 -22.64
CA GLN A 362 -30.73 -3.78 -21.82
C GLN A 362 -31.58 -3.30 -20.63
N LEU A 363 -31.20 -2.21 -19.97
CA LEU A 363 -31.99 -1.58 -18.91
C LEU A 363 -33.28 -0.95 -19.44
N ALA A 364 -33.26 -0.36 -20.65
CA ALA A 364 -34.46 0.19 -21.28
C ALA A 364 -35.51 -0.89 -21.63
N HIS A 365 -35.06 -2.12 -21.90
CA HIS A 365 -35.94 -3.27 -22.15
C HIS A 365 -36.24 -4.08 -20.88
N ALA A 366 -35.54 -3.82 -19.78
CA ALA A 366 -35.84 -4.44 -18.50
C ALA A 366 -37.17 -3.91 -17.98
N ARG A 367 -38.05 -4.82 -17.55
CA ARG A 367 -39.23 -4.41 -16.78
C ARG A 367 -38.74 -3.92 -15.42
N PRO A 368 -39.28 -2.79 -14.89
CA PRO A 368 -38.92 -2.34 -13.57
C PRO A 368 -39.18 -3.47 -12.58
N ARG A 369 -38.16 -3.87 -11.83
CA ARG A 369 -38.26 -4.98 -10.88
C ARG A 369 -39.13 -4.56 -9.70
N THR A 370 -40.45 -4.67 -9.85
CA THR A 370 -41.43 -4.46 -8.77
C THR A 370 -41.38 -5.54 -7.68
N GLU A 371 -40.64 -6.63 -7.89
CA GLU A 371 -40.62 -7.81 -7.01
C GLU A 371 -39.54 -7.77 -5.91
N GLU A 372 -38.62 -6.81 -5.92
CA GLU A 372 -37.65 -6.69 -4.84
C GLU A 372 -38.28 -5.97 -3.65
N SER A 373 -38.66 -6.74 -2.63
CA SER A 373 -39.20 -6.18 -1.40
C SER A 373 -38.21 -5.16 -0.80
N TYR A 374 -38.67 -3.92 -0.66
CA TYR A 374 -37.91 -2.79 -0.09
C TYR A 374 -37.38 -3.09 1.33
N VAL A 375 -38.00 -4.06 2.00
CA VAL A 375 -37.66 -4.56 3.32
C VAL A 375 -37.72 -6.10 3.32
N ARG A 376 -36.67 -6.75 3.82
CA ARG A 376 -36.58 -8.20 4.06
C ARG A 376 -36.53 -8.49 5.55
N LEU A 377 -36.83 -9.73 5.93
CA LEU A 377 -36.66 -10.21 7.30
C LEU A 377 -35.31 -10.92 7.41
N PHE A 378 -34.44 -10.44 8.31
CA PHE A 378 -33.19 -11.09 8.67
C PHE A 378 -33.17 -11.28 10.19
N LYS A 379 -33.00 -12.53 10.65
CA LYS A 379 -33.04 -12.89 12.09
C LYS A 379 -34.24 -12.27 12.83
N GLY A 380 -35.41 -12.24 12.18
CA GLY A 380 -36.66 -11.68 12.73
C GLY A 380 -36.78 -10.15 12.69
N GLN A 381 -35.78 -9.42 12.18
CA GLN A 381 -35.79 -7.97 12.04
C GLN A 381 -36.03 -7.53 10.60
N ARG A 382 -36.74 -6.41 10.44
CA ARG A 382 -36.95 -5.76 9.14
C ARG A 382 -35.70 -4.99 8.74
N VAL A 383 -35.05 -5.41 7.65
CA VAL A 383 -33.80 -4.82 7.13
C VAL A 383 -33.94 -4.49 5.65
N HIS A 384 -33.19 -3.49 5.17
CA HIS A 384 -33.08 -3.20 3.74
C HIS A 384 -32.14 -4.20 3.06
N PRO A 385 -32.43 -4.68 1.84
CA PRO A 385 -31.52 -5.58 1.13
C PRO A 385 -30.17 -4.92 0.88
N ILE A 386 -29.11 -5.72 0.91
CA ILE A 386 -27.76 -5.25 0.59
C ILE A 386 -27.69 -5.00 -0.91
N ARG A 387 -27.28 -3.78 -1.27
CA ARG A 387 -27.12 -3.40 -2.66
C ARG A 387 -25.74 -3.81 -3.16
N THR A 388 -25.70 -4.85 -3.99
CA THR A 388 -24.52 -5.19 -4.77
C THR A 388 -24.58 -4.55 -6.16
N PHE A 389 -23.43 -4.23 -6.74
CA PHE A 389 -23.35 -3.44 -7.97
C PHE A 389 -24.10 -4.08 -9.16
N LEU A 390 -23.78 -5.33 -9.51
CA LEU A 390 -24.40 -6.02 -10.66
C LEU A 390 -25.90 -6.22 -10.47
N ALA A 391 -26.35 -6.45 -9.23
CA ALA A 391 -27.77 -6.62 -8.94
C ALA A 391 -28.54 -5.30 -8.90
N SER A 392 -27.85 -4.17 -8.72
CA SER A 392 -28.44 -2.85 -8.52
C SER A 392 -28.14 -1.87 -9.67
N LEU A 393 -27.84 -2.37 -10.88
CA LEU A 393 -27.51 -1.51 -12.03
C LEU A 393 -28.64 -0.55 -12.40
N GLU A 394 -29.90 -0.99 -12.31
CA GLU A 394 -31.08 -0.13 -12.52
C GLU A 394 -31.09 1.03 -11.49
N TYR A 395 -30.93 0.70 -10.20
CA TYR A 395 -30.83 1.69 -9.13
C TYR A 395 -29.67 2.67 -9.35
N VAL A 396 -28.50 2.19 -9.79
CA VAL A 396 -27.34 3.06 -10.07
C VAL A 396 -27.62 4.00 -11.24
N ASN A 397 -28.31 3.51 -12.28
CA ASN A 397 -28.69 4.31 -13.44
C ASN A 397 -29.69 5.43 -13.10
N ASP A 398 -30.54 5.22 -12.08
CA ASP A 398 -31.52 6.19 -11.61
C ASP A 398 -30.91 7.29 -10.70
N MET A 399 -29.64 7.16 -10.29
CA MET A 399 -28.99 8.16 -9.42
C MET A 399 -28.43 9.35 -10.22
N ASP A 400 -28.63 10.56 -9.71
CA ASP A 400 -28.05 11.78 -10.29
C ASP A 400 -26.52 11.82 -10.10
N HIS A 401 -26.04 11.36 -8.93
CA HIS A 401 -24.63 11.41 -8.56
C HIS A 401 -24.14 10.11 -7.91
N LEU A 402 -22.99 9.63 -8.36
CA LEU A 402 -22.30 8.49 -7.77
C LEU A 402 -20.94 8.90 -7.23
N PHE A 403 -20.66 8.56 -5.97
CA PHE A 403 -19.37 8.79 -5.32
C PHE A 403 -18.57 7.47 -5.26
N LEU A 404 -17.36 7.45 -5.81
CA LEU A 404 -16.41 6.34 -5.68
C LEU A 404 -15.50 6.62 -4.49
N LEU A 405 -15.51 5.74 -3.49
CA LEU A 405 -14.64 5.89 -2.31
C LEU A 405 -13.27 5.27 -2.54
N HIS A 406 -12.22 6.01 -2.17
CA HIS A 406 -10.86 5.51 -2.10
C HIS A 406 -10.26 5.77 -0.71
N SER A 407 -9.62 4.77 -0.13
CA SER A 407 -8.95 4.72 1.16
C SER A 407 -8.04 5.93 1.43
N SER A 408 -7.38 6.49 0.40
CA SER A 408 -6.50 7.66 0.53
C SER A 408 -7.21 8.92 1.05
N ILE A 409 -8.53 9.04 0.87
CA ILE A 409 -9.28 10.18 1.41
C ILE A 409 -9.27 10.23 2.95
N LEU A 410 -9.09 9.07 3.59
CA LEU A 410 -9.13 8.91 5.04
C LEU A 410 -7.81 9.32 5.72
N ASP A 411 -6.73 9.56 4.96
CA ASP A 411 -5.41 9.93 5.49
C ASP A 411 -5.48 11.22 6.32
N ARG A 412 -6.39 12.14 5.99
CA ARG A 412 -6.58 13.42 6.69
C ARG A 412 -7.69 13.39 7.75
N GLY A 413 -8.52 12.34 7.76
CA GLY A 413 -9.66 12.14 8.66
C GLY A 413 -10.95 11.77 7.93
N VAL A 414 -12.04 11.60 8.69
CA VAL A 414 -13.32 11.07 8.20
C VAL A 414 -14.35 12.12 7.72
N HIS A 415 -14.02 13.41 7.79
CA HIS A 415 -15.01 14.48 7.57
C HIS A 415 -15.62 14.47 6.17
N GLU A 416 -14.82 14.18 5.15
CA GLU A 416 -15.30 14.13 3.77
C GLU A 416 -16.25 12.96 3.56
N LEU A 417 -15.91 11.78 4.11
CA LEU A 417 -16.80 10.62 4.12
C LEU A 417 -18.13 10.95 4.81
N ILE A 418 -18.11 11.52 6.02
CA ILE A 418 -19.34 11.93 6.74
C ILE A 418 -20.20 12.88 5.90
N SER A 419 -19.58 13.81 5.16
CA SER A 419 -20.31 14.73 4.29
C SER A 419 -21.03 14.02 3.16
N VAL A 420 -20.45 12.95 2.61
CA VAL A 420 -21.06 12.13 1.56
C VAL A 420 -22.16 11.24 2.15
N LEU A 421 -21.91 10.58 3.28
CA LEU A 421 -22.92 9.75 3.95
C LEU A 421 -24.19 10.53 4.30
N ARG A 422 -24.07 11.81 4.67
CA ARG A 422 -25.22 12.70 4.90
C ARG A 422 -26.06 12.93 3.64
N ARG A 423 -25.42 12.95 2.46
CA ARG A 423 -26.08 13.17 1.17
C ARG A 423 -26.81 11.93 0.66
N LEU A 424 -26.39 10.73 1.04
CA LEU A 424 -27.06 9.47 0.67
C LEU A 424 -28.55 9.45 1.10
N ARG A 425 -28.91 10.20 2.15
CA ARG A 425 -30.29 10.33 2.63
C ARG A 425 -31.22 11.08 1.68
N THR A 426 -30.68 11.76 0.67
CA THR A 426 -31.48 12.50 -0.33
C THR A 426 -32.15 11.58 -1.35
N GLY A 427 -31.67 10.33 -1.48
CA GLY A 427 -32.18 9.36 -2.47
C GLY A 427 -31.70 9.59 -3.91
N LYS A 428 -30.94 10.67 -4.17
CA LYS A 428 -30.39 11.00 -5.50
C LYS A 428 -28.88 10.71 -5.63
N ASP A 429 -28.23 10.53 -4.49
CA ASP A 429 -26.80 10.34 -4.37
C ASP A 429 -26.54 8.92 -3.83
N THR A 430 -25.58 8.23 -4.44
CA THR A 430 -25.11 6.91 -3.96
C THR A 430 -23.60 6.90 -3.74
N LEU A 431 -23.13 6.06 -2.82
CA LEU A 431 -21.71 5.78 -2.59
C LEU A 431 -21.43 4.36 -3.05
N LEU A 432 -20.41 4.18 -3.86
CA LEU A 432 -19.92 2.89 -4.30
C LEU A 432 -18.59 2.57 -3.62
N LEU A 433 -18.49 1.36 -3.10
CA LEU A 433 -17.32 0.86 -2.40
C LEU A 433 -16.93 -0.52 -2.92
N THR A 434 -15.67 -0.69 -3.26
CA THR A 434 -15.07 -1.97 -3.68
C THR A 434 -14.62 -2.78 -2.47
N THR A 435 -14.67 -4.11 -2.57
CA THR A 435 -14.08 -5.03 -1.58
C THR A 435 -12.58 -4.78 -1.43
N ALA A 436 -11.86 -4.54 -2.53
CA ALA A 436 -10.44 -4.14 -2.50
C ALA A 436 -10.21 -2.84 -1.71
N GLY A 437 -11.05 -1.83 -1.94
CA GLY A 437 -11.04 -0.58 -1.15
C GLY A 437 -11.34 -0.78 0.34
N LEU A 438 -12.26 -1.67 0.70
CA LEU A 438 -12.49 -2.05 2.10
C LEU A 438 -11.26 -2.72 2.73
N LYS A 439 -10.61 -3.64 2.02
CA LYS A 439 -9.35 -4.27 2.45
C LYS A 439 -8.23 -3.26 2.62
N ALA A 440 -8.12 -2.28 1.72
CA ALA A 440 -7.15 -1.20 1.86
C ALA A 440 -7.42 -0.31 3.10
N ILE A 441 -8.69 -0.02 3.41
CA ILE A 441 -9.07 0.70 4.64
C ILE A 441 -8.75 -0.15 5.88
N GLN A 442 -9.00 -1.47 5.84
CA GLN A 442 -8.64 -2.41 6.90
C GLN A 442 -7.12 -2.42 7.15
N ALA A 443 -6.32 -2.54 6.09
CA ALA A 443 -4.86 -2.53 6.20
C ALA A 443 -4.36 -1.21 6.83
N LYS A 444 -4.92 -0.07 6.43
CA LYS A 444 -4.62 1.24 7.03
C LYS A 444 -5.10 1.39 8.47
N ALA A 445 -6.22 0.74 8.85
CA ALA A 445 -6.69 0.73 10.23
C ALA A 445 -5.73 -0.05 11.14
N ALA A 446 -5.19 -1.19 10.68
CA ALA A 446 -4.26 -2.01 11.43
C ALA A 446 -2.83 -1.43 11.44
N TYR A 447 -2.30 -1.09 10.26
CA TYR A 447 -0.87 -0.81 10.03
C TYR A 447 -0.58 0.64 9.61
N GLY A 448 -1.58 1.54 9.65
CA GLY A 448 -1.39 2.94 9.29
C GLY A 448 -0.28 3.62 10.09
N ALA A 449 0.48 4.50 9.43
CA ALA A 449 1.70 5.13 9.97
C ALA A 449 1.44 5.99 11.21
N SER A 450 0.22 6.53 11.36
CA SER A 450 -0.15 7.34 12.51
C SER A 450 -1.36 6.79 13.24
N ALA A 451 -1.37 6.90 14.58
CA ALA A 451 -2.51 6.52 15.40
C ALA A 451 -3.80 7.26 15.01
N LYS A 452 -3.68 8.49 14.49
CA LYS A 452 -4.81 9.28 14.00
C LYS A 452 -5.40 8.69 12.71
N GLN A 453 -4.55 8.25 11.78
CA GLN A 453 -4.99 7.58 10.55
C GLN A 453 -5.67 6.25 10.89
N ARG A 454 -5.05 5.43 11.76
CA ARG A 454 -5.62 4.16 12.22
C ARG A 454 -7.04 4.32 12.77
N LYS A 455 -7.23 5.26 13.72
CA LYS A 455 -8.55 5.58 14.29
C LYS A 455 -9.55 6.15 13.27
N ALA A 456 -9.07 6.91 12.28
CA ALA A 456 -9.92 7.44 11.23
C ALA A 456 -10.43 6.32 10.30
N CYS A 457 -9.55 5.38 9.92
CA CYS A 457 -9.91 4.21 9.12
C CYS A 457 -10.82 3.24 9.88
N GLU A 458 -10.54 2.96 11.15
CA GLU A 458 -11.39 2.14 12.02
C GLU A 458 -12.81 2.72 12.12
N ARG A 459 -12.93 4.03 12.40
CA ARG A 459 -14.23 4.71 12.41
C ARG A 459 -14.90 4.73 11.03
N ALA A 460 -14.12 4.81 9.95
CA ALA A 460 -14.68 4.75 8.60
C ALA A 460 -15.30 3.39 8.32
N LEU A 461 -14.65 2.28 8.72
CA LEU A 461 -15.20 0.94 8.59
C LEU A 461 -16.53 0.79 9.33
N GLU A 462 -16.61 1.27 10.58
CA GLU A 462 -17.84 1.28 11.37
C GLU A 462 -18.98 2.06 10.68
N MET A 463 -18.69 3.24 10.13
CA MET A 463 -19.71 4.03 9.42
C MET A 463 -20.14 3.40 8.10
N LEU A 464 -19.18 2.79 7.37
CA LEU A 464 -19.45 2.15 6.09
C LEU A 464 -20.24 0.86 6.28
N SER A 465 -19.92 0.03 7.27
CA SER A 465 -20.69 -1.17 7.57
C SER A 465 -22.14 -0.84 7.89
N PHE A 466 -22.37 0.16 8.74
CA PHE A 466 -23.71 0.65 9.05
C PHE A 466 -24.47 1.11 7.79
N GLU A 467 -23.88 1.95 6.94
CA GLU A 467 -24.60 2.48 5.76
C GLU A 467 -24.78 1.42 4.65
N MET A 468 -23.92 0.40 4.59
CA MET A 468 -24.10 -0.79 3.74
C MET A 468 -25.26 -1.67 4.24
N GLU A 469 -25.35 -1.92 5.55
CA GLU A 469 -26.47 -2.67 6.14
C GLU A 469 -27.82 -1.98 5.95
N GLN A 470 -27.82 -0.64 5.90
CA GLN A 470 -28.99 0.18 5.58
C GLN A 470 -29.31 0.25 4.08
N GLY A 471 -28.53 -0.39 3.20
CA GLY A 471 -28.77 -0.43 1.76
C GLY A 471 -28.56 0.92 1.04
N ARG A 472 -27.83 1.87 1.64
CA ARG A 472 -27.56 3.20 1.04
C ARG A 472 -26.26 3.25 0.26
N VAL A 473 -25.32 2.38 0.61
CA VAL A 473 -24.04 2.20 -0.08
C VAL A 473 -24.14 0.98 -0.98
N VAL A 474 -23.62 1.09 -2.20
CA VAL A 474 -23.52 -0.02 -3.15
C VAL A 474 -22.14 -0.67 -2.97
N LEU A 475 -22.15 -1.96 -2.66
CA LEU A 475 -20.95 -2.78 -2.53
C LEU A 475 -20.63 -3.43 -3.89
N LEU A 476 -19.40 -3.26 -4.36
CA LEU A 476 -18.83 -4.09 -5.42
C LEU A 476 -18.15 -5.28 -4.74
N THR A 477 -18.83 -6.44 -4.75
CA THR A 477 -18.31 -7.66 -4.13
C THR A 477 -17.09 -8.17 -4.90
N CYS A 478 -16.29 -9.07 -4.33
CA CYS A 478 -15.13 -9.64 -5.04
C CYS A 478 -15.52 -10.33 -6.36
N VAL A 479 -16.73 -10.90 -6.44
CA VAL A 479 -17.26 -11.52 -7.67
C VAL A 479 -17.62 -10.45 -8.69
N ASP A 480 -18.25 -9.35 -8.24
CA ASP A 480 -18.54 -8.21 -9.13
C ASP A 480 -17.24 -7.57 -9.65
N GLU A 481 -16.20 -7.48 -8.80
CA GLU A 481 -14.86 -7.01 -9.20
C GLU A 481 -14.26 -7.90 -10.30
N ILE A 482 -14.28 -9.23 -10.11
CA ILE A 482 -13.78 -10.21 -11.11
C ILE A 482 -14.53 -10.09 -12.43
N LEU A 483 -15.86 -9.91 -12.39
CA LEU A 483 -16.68 -9.84 -13.59
C LEU A 483 -16.57 -8.48 -14.31
N LEU A 484 -16.33 -7.39 -13.57
CA LEU A 484 -16.25 -6.04 -14.12
C LEU A 484 -14.90 -5.71 -14.74
N HIS A 485 -13.79 -6.04 -14.06
CA HIS A 485 -12.46 -5.65 -14.50
C HIS A 485 -11.99 -6.37 -15.78
N ASP A 486 -10.86 -5.92 -16.31
CA ASP A 486 -10.28 -6.46 -17.56
C ASP A 486 -9.60 -7.82 -17.34
N ALA A 487 -9.95 -8.78 -18.20
CA ALA A 487 -9.42 -10.13 -18.15
C ALA A 487 -7.88 -10.18 -18.17
N GLY A 488 -7.29 -10.95 -17.26
CA GLY A 488 -5.85 -11.21 -17.21
C GLY A 488 -5.01 -10.05 -16.64
N VAL A 489 -5.63 -9.01 -16.11
CA VAL A 489 -4.94 -7.82 -15.58
C VAL A 489 -5.02 -7.80 -14.06
N TYR A 490 -3.85 -7.77 -13.41
CA TYR A 490 -3.79 -7.50 -11.97
C TYR A 490 -4.41 -6.14 -11.65
N CYS A 491 -5.33 -6.11 -10.69
CA CYS A 491 -6.00 -4.89 -10.26
C CYS A 491 -5.94 -4.76 -8.74
N ASP A 492 -5.50 -3.60 -8.27
CA ASP A 492 -5.57 -3.16 -6.88
C ASP A 492 -6.72 -2.15 -6.68
N GLU A 493 -6.79 -1.52 -5.50
CA GLU A 493 -7.79 -0.48 -5.21
C GLU A 493 -7.76 0.65 -6.26
N ASP A 494 -6.57 1.13 -6.62
CA ASP A 494 -6.37 2.25 -7.54
C ASP A 494 -6.93 1.91 -8.93
N LEU A 495 -6.58 0.73 -9.46
CA LEU A 495 -7.03 0.26 -10.77
C LEU A 495 -8.51 -0.13 -10.78
N LEU A 496 -9.04 -0.73 -9.71
CA LEU A 496 -10.46 -1.08 -9.61
C LEU A 496 -11.35 0.17 -9.57
N MET A 497 -10.96 1.19 -8.80
CA MET A 497 -11.69 2.47 -8.77
C MET A 497 -11.81 3.07 -10.18
N TRP A 498 -10.71 3.07 -10.95
CA TRP A 498 -10.74 3.59 -12.32
C TRP A 498 -11.41 2.65 -13.32
N SER A 499 -11.39 1.33 -13.11
CA SER A 499 -12.19 0.37 -13.89
C SER A 499 -13.68 0.67 -13.75
N VAL A 500 -14.16 0.88 -12.52
CA VAL A 500 -15.56 1.26 -12.26
C VAL A 500 -15.89 2.61 -12.87
N ALA A 501 -15.01 3.61 -12.71
CA ALA A 501 -15.21 4.93 -13.30
C ALA A 501 -15.30 4.87 -14.84
N ALA A 502 -14.44 4.09 -15.48
CA ALA A 502 -14.45 3.91 -16.93
C ALA A 502 -15.72 3.19 -17.40
N TYR A 503 -16.17 2.17 -16.66
CA TYR A 503 -17.43 1.49 -16.94
C TYR A 503 -18.62 2.44 -16.87
N LEU A 504 -18.75 3.21 -15.78
CA LEU A 504 -19.85 4.15 -15.60
C LEU A 504 -19.83 5.25 -16.65
N ALA A 505 -18.65 5.80 -16.99
CA ALA A 505 -18.54 6.81 -18.04
C ALA A 505 -18.93 6.28 -19.44
N ARG A 506 -18.71 4.98 -19.69
CA ARG A 506 -19.01 4.32 -20.97
C ARG A 506 -20.46 3.86 -21.08
N GLU A 507 -20.98 3.19 -20.05
CA GLU A 507 -22.28 2.51 -20.07
C GLU A 507 -23.38 3.27 -19.32
N MET A 508 -23.06 4.26 -18.49
CA MET A 508 -24.03 5.07 -17.75
C MET A 508 -23.67 6.57 -17.80
N PRO A 509 -23.57 7.18 -19.01
CA PRO A 509 -23.02 8.52 -19.19
C PRO A 509 -23.85 9.64 -18.55
N LEU A 510 -25.12 9.36 -18.22
CA LEU A 510 -26.01 10.32 -17.56
C LEU A 510 -25.76 10.43 -16.04
N VAL A 511 -25.12 9.42 -15.44
CA VAL A 511 -24.77 9.42 -14.02
C VAL A 511 -23.51 10.23 -13.82
N LYS A 512 -23.56 11.27 -12.98
CA LYS A 512 -22.37 12.10 -12.71
C LYS A 512 -21.47 11.40 -11.69
N VAL A 513 -20.31 10.94 -12.15
CA VAL A 513 -19.35 10.22 -11.31
C VAL A 513 -18.38 11.18 -10.62
N HIS A 514 -18.25 11.03 -9.31
CA HIS A 514 -17.30 11.75 -8.46
C HIS A 514 -16.36 10.76 -7.77
N ALA A 515 -15.06 10.98 -7.83
CA ALA A 515 -14.08 10.17 -7.14
C ALA A 515 -13.56 10.89 -5.87
N LEU A 516 -13.72 10.24 -4.72
CA LEU A 516 -13.29 10.71 -3.40
C LEU A 516 -11.88 10.21 -3.13
N VAL A 517 -10.89 10.91 -3.71
CA VAL A 517 -9.48 10.54 -3.67
C VAL A 517 -8.67 11.69 -3.10
N SER A 518 -7.68 11.39 -2.26
CA SER A 518 -6.76 12.43 -1.79
C SER A 518 -6.02 13.07 -2.97
N PRO A 519 -5.88 14.41 -3.04
CA PRO A 519 -5.12 15.07 -4.10
C PRO A 519 -3.61 14.75 -4.06
N SER A 520 -3.13 14.12 -2.98
CA SER A 520 -1.77 13.59 -2.88
C SER A 520 -1.63 12.14 -3.35
N SER A 521 -2.74 11.43 -3.55
CA SER A 521 -2.70 10.05 -4.03
C SER A 521 -2.22 10.00 -5.49
N PRO A 522 -1.39 9.01 -5.87
CA PRO A 522 -1.07 8.72 -7.26
C PRO A 522 -2.32 8.47 -8.12
N ALA A 523 -3.34 7.83 -7.54
CA ALA A 523 -4.60 7.54 -8.21
C ALA A 523 -5.36 8.81 -8.64
N ALA A 524 -5.07 9.99 -8.10
CA ALA A 524 -5.74 11.23 -8.50
C ALA A 524 -5.41 11.65 -9.96
N ARG A 525 -4.33 11.14 -10.55
CA ARG A 525 -3.94 11.46 -11.93
C ARG A 525 -3.64 10.18 -12.73
N PRO A 526 -4.67 9.41 -13.11
CA PRO A 526 -4.50 8.09 -13.72
C PRO A 526 -3.65 8.12 -14.99
N HIS A 527 -3.88 9.10 -15.87
CA HIS A 527 -3.15 9.25 -17.14
C HIS A 527 -1.68 9.64 -17.02
N HIS A 528 -1.22 9.98 -15.82
CA HIS A 528 0.19 10.24 -15.57
C HIS A 528 0.86 9.07 -14.85
N LEU A 529 0.23 8.54 -13.80
CA LEU A 529 0.87 7.61 -12.86
C LEU A 529 0.42 6.16 -13.01
N LEU A 530 -0.80 5.90 -13.48
CA LEU A 530 -1.35 4.56 -13.64
C LEU A 530 -1.34 4.08 -15.11
N LYS A 531 -0.89 4.94 -16.04
CA LYS A 531 -0.81 4.54 -17.46
C LYS A 531 0.25 3.46 -17.65
N GLY A 532 -0.12 2.38 -18.34
CA GLY A 532 0.84 1.37 -18.79
C GLY A 532 1.82 1.90 -19.86
N PRO A 533 2.77 1.05 -20.30
CA PRO A 533 3.76 1.39 -21.32
C PRO A 533 3.10 1.79 -22.64
N HIS A 534 3.81 2.50 -23.52
CA HIS A 534 3.26 2.91 -24.81
C HIS A 534 2.77 1.69 -25.62
N SER A 535 1.60 1.78 -26.23
CA SER A 535 1.12 0.79 -27.21
C SER A 535 0.38 1.50 -28.32
N THR A 536 0.68 1.08 -29.54
CA THR A 536 0.18 1.61 -30.82
C THR A 536 -1.28 1.25 -31.09
N MET A 537 -1.82 0.26 -30.37
CA MET A 537 -3.20 -0.21 -30.52
C MET A 537 -4.22 0.65 -29.77
N ARG A 538 -3.78 1.56 -28.89
CA ARG A 538 -4.67 2.35 -28.03
C ARG A 538 -4.79 3.80 -28.50
N ARG A 539 -6.02 4.31 -28.55
CA ARG A 539 -6.38 5.66 -29.00
C ARG A 539 -7.07 6.43 -27.89
N SER A 540 -7.25 7.74 -28.08
CA SER A 540 -7.95 8.57 -27.08
C SER A 540 -9.40 8.13 -26.90
N SER A 541 -10.06 7.74 -28.00
CA SER A 541 -11.46 7.28 -28.08
C SER A 541 -11.73 5.90 -27.49
N ASP A 542 -10.71 5.22 -26.94
CA ASP A 542 -10.87 3.85 -26.42
C ASP A 542 -11.89 3.78 -25.27
N LEU A 543 -12.08 4.87 -24.52
CA LEU A 543 -13.06 4.95 -23.44
C LEU A 543 -14.49 4.66 -23.92
N TYR A 544 -14.85 5.12 -25.12
CA TYR A 544 -16.21 4.96 -25.65
C TYR A 544 -16.37 3.71 -26.50
N ASN A 545 -15.28 3.01 -26.81
CA ASN A 545 -15.34 1.75 -27.52
C ASN A 545 -15.70 0.61 -26.54
N LYS A 546 -16.84 -0.03 -26.77
CA LYS A 546 -17.36 -1.11 -25.91
C LYS A 546 -16.56 -2.40 -26.02
N ASP A 547 -15.80 -2.58 -27.11
CA ASP A 547 -14.96 -3.76 -27.32
C ASP A 547 -13.57 -3.59 -26.70
N MET A 548 -13.21 -2.38 -26.26
CA MET A 548 -11.92 -2.12 -25.63
C MET A 548 -11.95 -2.42 -24.12
N PRO A 549 -10.82 -2.92 -23.56
CA PRO A 549 -10.69 -3.10 -22.12
C PRO A 549 -10.82 -1.77 -21.38
N LEU A 550 -11.46 -1.74 -20.22
CA LEU A 550 -11.76 -0.55 -19.42
C LEU A 550 -10.50 0.26 -19.07
N LEU A 551 -9.42 -0.41 -18.67
CA LEU A 551 -8.15 0.20 -18.27
C LEU A 551 -7.35 0.75 -19.47
N SER A 552 -7.81 0.52 -20.71
CA SER A 552 -7.26 1.25 -21.87
C SER A 552 -7.50 2.75 -21.75
N ALA A 553 -8.62 3.15 -21.14
CA ALA A 553 -9.02 4.54 -20.94
C ALA A 553 -8.08 5.33 -20.02
N LEU A 554 -7.25 4.65 -19.19
CA LEU A 554 -6.26 5.31 -18.34
C LEU A 554 -5.29 6.20 -19.13
N ARG A 555 -5.07 5.92 -20.42
CA ARG A 555 -4.13 6.70 -21.24
C ARG A 555 -4.70 8.04 -21.71
N SER A 556 -6.02 8.15 -21.82
CA SER A 556 -6.66 9.35 -22.32
C SER A 556 -7.02 10.28 -21.16
N ARG A 557 -7.15 11.58 -21.45
CA ARG A 557 -7.67 12.55 -20.48
C ARG A 557 -9.20 12.53 -20.41
N GLU A 558 -9.86 11.82 -21.32
CA GLU A 558 -11.32 11.73 -21.40
C GLU A 558 -11.90 11.12 -20.13
N LEU A 559 -11.28 10.06 -19.61
CA LEU A 559 -11.71 9.45 -18.33
C LEU A 559 -11.65 10.46 -17.17
N ARG A 560 -10.61 11.31 -17.13
CA ARG A 560 -10.49 12.35 -16.12
C ARG A 560 -11.46 13.52 -16.34
N ALA A 561 -11.89 13.74 -17.58
CA ALA A 561 -12.90 14.74 -17.91
C ALA A 561 -14.31 14.28 -17.51
N ALA A 562 -14.62 13.00 -17.74
CA ALA A 562 -15.89 12.36 -17.38
C ALA A 562 -16.04 12.17 -15.86
N THR A 563 -14.94 11.90 -15.15
CA THR A 563 -14.96 11.63 -13.70
C THR A 563 -14.40 12.81 -12.92
N HIS A 564 -15.19 13.37 -12.01
CA HIS A 564 -14.80 14.54 -11.22
C HIS A 564 -14.10 14.15 -9.90
N LEU A 565 -12.89 14.66 -9.66
CA LEU A 565 -12.31 14.63 -8.32
C LEU A 565 -12.92 15.75 -7.48
N VAL A 566 -13.60 15.39 -6.41
CA VAL A 566 -14.29 16.36 -5.54
C VAL A 566 -13.80 16.19 -4.12
N SER A 567 -13.46 17.32 -3.49
CA SER A 567 -13.41 17.43 -2.04
C SER A 567 -14.72 18.06 -1.60
N MET A 568 -15.49 17.34 -0.80
CA MET A 568 -16.84 17.73 -0.40
C MET A 568 -16.76 18.82 0.68
N ARG A 569 -17.12 18.49 1.92
CA ARG A 569 -16.88 19.35 3.07
C ARG A 569 -15.71 18.83 3.87
N GLY A 570 -14.53 19.41 3.61
CA GLY A 570 -13.35 19.18 4.43
C GLY A 570 -13.55 19.65 5.88
N ARG A 571 -12.59 19.32 6.74
CA ARG A 571 -12.52 19.85 8.10
C ARG A 571 -12.53 21.39 8.08
N VAL A 572 -13.08 21.99 9.13
CA VAL A 572 -12.98 23.46 9.34
C VAL A 572 -11.52 23.87 9.21
N ARG A 573 -11.26 24.93 8.45
CA ARG A 573 -9.90 25.45 8.16
C ARG A 573 -9.35 26.27 9.33
N ASP A 574 -9.75 25.96 10.55
CA ASP A 574 -9.21 26.62 11.74
C ASP A 574 -7.74 26.26 11.88
N ARG A 575 -6.90 27.29 11.92
CA ARG A 575 -5.48 27.10 12.11
C ARG A 575 -5.25 26.52 13.52
N PRO A 576 -4.46 25.44 13.66
CA PRO A 576 -4.08 24.98 14.99
C PRO A 576 -3.35 26.09 15.75
N ASN A 577 -3.32 26.00 17.07
CA ASN A 577 -2.66 27.01 17.89
C ASN A 577 -1.16 27.08 17.56
N VAL A 578 -0.76 28.11 16.81
CA VAL A 578 0.64 28.36 16.41
C VAL A 578 1.36 29.32 17.35
N CYS A 579 0.71 29.80 18.42
CA CYS A 579 1.30 30.75 19.36
C CYS A 579 2.48 30.15 20.15
N THR A 580 2.54 28.83 20.24
CA THR A 580 3.66 28.09 20.84
C THR A 580 4.77 27.80 19.83
N MET A 581 4.53 27.89 18.52
CA MET A 581 5.57 27.65 17.52
C MET A 581 6.47 28.88 17.32
N SER A 582 7.71 28.65 16.84
CA SER A 582 8.66 29.72 16.53
C SER A 582 8.04 30.67 15.50
N THR A 583 7.70 31.88 15.92
CA THR A 583 7.21 32.94 15.03
C THR A 583 8.33 33.96 14.79
N PRO A 584 8.37 34.62 13.62
CA PRO A 584 9.30 35.73 13.37
C PRO A 584 9.05 36.94 14.30
N ARG A 585 7.97 36.93 15.10
CA ARG A 585 7.81 37.77 16.31
C ARG A 585 8.93 37.57 17.34
N GLY A 586 9.86 36.63 17.14
CA GLY A 586 11.13 36.54 17.85
C GLY A 586 11.93 37.85 17.93
N ARG A 587 11.65 38.86 17.08
CA ARG A 587 12.15 40.22 17.32
C ARG A 587 11.75 40.76 18.70
N THR A 588 10.55 40.50 19.22
CA THR A 588 10.15 40.96 20.57
C THR A 588 10.76 40.17 21.73
N SER A 589 11.33 38.98 21.48
CA SER A 589 11.97 38.15 22.53
C SER A 589 13.50 38.18 22.48
N SER A 590 14.12 38.25 21.30
CA SER A 590 15.57 38.48 21.17
C SER A 590 15.94 39.93 21.46
N THR A 591 15.07 40.88 21.08
CA THR A 591 15.16 42.23 21.63
C THR A 591 14.39 42.41 22.93
N GLY A 592 13.71 41.41 23.48
CA GLY A 592 13.06 41.53 24.79
C GLY A 592 14.04 41.61 25.97
N ALA A 593 15.27 41.13 25.78
CA ALA A 593 16.39 41.38 26.68
C ALA A 593 17.08 42.74 26.42
N THR A 594 16.98 43.31 25.20
CA THR A 594 17.61 44.59 24.82
C THR A 594 16.65 45.78 24.68
N ARG A 595 15.34 45.57 24.75
CA ARG A 595 14.29 46.59 24.76
C ARG A 595 13.77 46.65 26.18
N ARG A 596 14.26 47.63 26.93
CA ARG A 596 13.75 47.96 28.27
C ARG A 596 12.27 48.31 28.14
N CYS A 597 11.36 47.34 28.32
CA CYS A 597 9.93 47.58 28.50
C CYS A 597 9.65 48.17 29.90
N LEU A 598 10.42 49.18 30.31
CA LEU A 598 10.30 49.83 31.62
C LEU A 598 9.08 50.76 31.70
N THR A 599 8.56 51.23 30.56
CA THR A 599 7.50 52.24 30.49
C THR A 599 6.09 51.66 30.32
N SER A 600 5.94 50.37 29.99
CA SER A 600 4.64 49.77 29.67
C SER A 600 4.01 48.95 30.81
N ILE A 601 4.60 48.96 32.02
CA ILE A 601 4.15 48.11 33.13
C ILE A 601 4.32 48.86 34.47
N THR A 602 3.24 49.40 35.02
CA THR A 602 3.25 50.12 36.30
C THR A 602 3.00 49.25 37.54
N LEU A 603 2.61 47.97 37.41
CA LEU A 603 2.17 47.17 38.58
C LEU A 603 2.71 45.73 38.69
N GLN A 604 3.54 45.24 37.77
CA GLN A 604 4.09 43.86 37.84
C GLN A 604 5.59 43.82 37.50
N ARG A 605 6.41 44.48 38.33
CA ARG A 605 7.90 44.45 38.24
C ARG A 605 8.55 43.13 38.65
N ALA A 606 7.79 42.17 39.19
CA ALA A 606 8.32 40.92 39.74
C ALA A 606 8.64 39.83 38.69
N ILE A 607 8.30 40.00 37.41
CA ILE A 607 8.52 38.95 36.40
C ILE A 607 9.68 39.35 35.50
N TRP A 608 10.91 39.14 36.00
CA TRP A 608 12.11 39.14 35.16
C TRP A 608 11.93 38.14 34.01
N ARG A 609 12.23 38.56 32.77
CA ARG A 609 12.18 37.72 31.55
C ARG A 609 10.79 37.25 31.07
N ARG A 610 9.76 38.09 31.14
CA ARG A 610 8.38 37.80 30.66
C ARG A 610 8.24 37.17 29.26
N ALA A 611 9.14 37.47 28.32
CA ALA A 611 9.11 36.96 26.94
C ALA A 611 10.10 35.81 26.67
N SER A 612 11.02 35.53 27.60
CA SER A 612 12.06 34.52 27.48
C SER A 612 11.78 33.41 28.49
N VAL A 613 11.40 32.24 27.98
CA VAL A 613 11.24 31.04 28.82
C VAL A 613 12.60 30.35 28.87
N ALA A 614 13.19 30.21 30.05
CA ALA A 614 14.49 29.55 30.23
C ALA A 614 14.46 28.12 29.66
N GLY A 615 15.59 27.67 29.11
CA GLY A 615 15.71 26.39 28.40
C GLY A 615 15.12 26.38 26.99
N HIS A 616 14.15 27.25 26.67
CA HIS A 616 13.45 27.21 25.38
C HIS A 616 14.10 28.09 24.32
N SER A 617 14.50 27.48 23.20
CA SER A 617 14.66 28.21 21.93
C SER A 617 13.32 28.85 21.57
N ARG A 618 13.21 30.18 21.77
CA ARG A 618 12.04 30.97 21.36
C ARG A 618 10.68 30.32 21.70
N ARG A 619 10.58 29.66 22.88
CA ARG A 619 9.40 28.97 23.49
C ARG A 619 9.14 27.48 23.18
N THR A 620 10.05 26.66 22.63
CA THR A 620 9.69 25.24 22.30
C THR A 620 10.60 24.07 22.71
N ARG A 621 11.71 24.21 23.44
CA ARG A 621 12.55 23.03 23.75
C ARG A 621 13.02 23.01 25.20
N VAL A 622 12.75 21.95 25.95
CA VAL A 622 13.43 21.63 27.21
C VAL A 622 13.52 20.11 27.22
N ALA A 623 14.72 19.56 27.39
CA ALA A 623 15.08 18.14 27.65
C ALA A 623 16.40 17.68 27.00
N TRP A 624 17.11 18.54 26.27
CA TRP A 624 18.26 18.11 25.47
C TRP A 624 19.55 18.66 26.07
N VAL A 625 20.60 17.84 26.12
CA VAL A 625 21.95 18.26 26.51
C VAL A 625 22.50 19.17 25.41
N PHE A 626 22.36 20.47 25.59
CA PHE A 626 23.09 21.45 24.78
C PHE A 626 24.40 21.77 25.49
N THR A 627 25.52 21.80 24.78
CA THR A 627 26.77 22.29 25.35
C THR A 627 26.73 23.82 25.40
N THR A 628 26.43 24.38 26.57
CA THR A 628 26.50 25.82 26.82
C THR A 628 27.36 26.11 28.05
N PRO A 629 28.71 26.06 27.93
CA PRO A 629 29.62 26.11 29.07
C PRO A 629 29.42 27.34 29.99
N GLU A 630 29.02 28.46 29.40
CA GLU A 630 28.87 29.75 30.11
C GLU A 630 27.40 30.16 30.33
N HIS A 631 26.43 29.29 30.04
CA HIS A 631 25.01 29.63 30.19
C HIS A 631 24.24 28.64 31.06
N PRO A 632 23.41 29.14 32.00
CA PRO A 632 22.64 28.27 32.88
C PRO A 632 21.54 27.51 32.12
N GLN A 633 21.34 26.24 32.48
CA GLN A 633 20.28 25.37 31.97
C GLN A 633 19.31 24.98 33.08
N VAL A 634 18.07 24.69 32.71
CA VAL A 634 16.99 24.30 33.63
C VAL A 634 16.62 22.84 33.34
N PRO A 635 16.39 21.99 34.36
CA PRO A 635 15.98 20.61 34.17
C PRO A 635 14.63 20.51 33.44
N TYR A 636 14.40 19.39 32.76
CA TYR A 636 13.15 19.14 32.07
C TYR A 636 12.04 18.74 33.01
N THR A 637 10.93 19.48 32.94
CA THR A 637 9.65 19.11 33.51
C THR A 637 8.61 19.02 32.39
N PRO A 638 7.89 17.90 32.24
CA PRO A 638 6.89 17.74 31.18
C PRO A 638 5.79 18.80 31.30
N HIS A 639 5.66 19.66 30.29
CA HIS A 639 4.72 20.77 30.35
C HIS A 639 3.28 20.28 30.08
N PRO A 640 2.30 20.47 31.00
CA PRO A 640 0.97 19.86 30.90
C PRO A 640 0.19 20.31 29.64
N LEU A 641 0.34 21.56 29.20
CA LEU A 641 -0.22 22.00 27.91
C LEU A 641 0.44 21.32 26.70
N VAL A 642 1.77 21.13 26.68
CA VAL A 642 2.46 20.42 25.60
C VAL A 642 2.05 18.94 25.58
N VAL A 643 1.92 18.31 26.75
CA VAL A 643 1.39 16.94 26.89
C VAL A 643 -0.07 16.84 26.39
N LYS A 644 -0.91 17.85 26.67
CA LYS A 644 -2.30 17.91 26.16
C LYS A 644 -2.37 18.12 24.63
N TYR A 645 -1.37 18.76 24.03
CA TYR A 645 -1.25 18.92 22.58
C TYR A 645 -0.61 17.70 21.88
N LEU A 646 0.27 16.95 22.56
CA LEU A 646 0.85 15.70 22.05
C LEU A 646 -0.13 14.51 22.14
N LYS A 647 -1.14 14.58 23.02
CA LYS A 647 -2.20 13.57 23.18
C LYS A 647 -3.42 13.74 22.27
N LYS A 648 -3.50 14.82 21.47
CA LYS A 648 -4.58 15.09 20.50
C LYS A 648 -4.07 14.94 19.07
#